data_AF-A0A2G5QVT8-F1
#
_entry.id   AF-A0A2G5QVT8-F1
#
_cell.length_a   1.000
_cell.length_b   1.000
_cell.length_c   1.000
_cell.angle_alpha   90.00
_cell.angle_beta   90.00
_cell.angle_gamma   90.00
#
_symmetry.space_group_name_H-M   'P 1'
#
loop_
_entity.id
_entity.type
_entity.pdbx_description
1 polymer ?
#
loop_
_entity_poly.entity_id
_entity_poly.type
_entity_poly.pdbx_seq_one_letter_code
_entity_poly.pdbx_strand_id
1 'polypeptide(L)'
;MTACWTLTTVAVALFAATAAFAQPTTTPTGLDALGQFQALARPADAAFHFSRLRNGVQFQLNGVTKSVVFYSPTIVRVNANLGQSYWTAPSLVVIRQPEAAPFTLHETADTLDLIGPKLRVVIDKRGGALTYYDSSGRLLTREKADAPQSIDKRTIAEAPTYEVENRFTLKPDEGVYGLGFTGDDEVNRRGKDLLLVQTNVGIIIPVIVSTERYGVLWDTYSQMRFKDDDQGARLWAESAPGGVDYYFMAGDTMDGVVGAYRWLTGDAPMYPKQAFGLFMSKERYPTQDRLLEVARTFRKEGFPLDYIVQDWQYWGGDKDGSWSGMTWDPTRFPDPVGMTRQAHDLHMKLMVSIWPSVGNDTALGRELDQHNLRFKPLHWISKQARVYDAYSSKGREIYFKHIKSGLLDKGVDALWMDGTEVEVSSAMWNPVDNVRDTKALGSNAMGDFTRYLNPYSLLTTEGTYKGQRATSDKRVFTLTRSAWAGAQRTAAASWSGDIYASWKTFAQQVAGGVNVTITGNPYWTQDTGGFFVTDFPGGEKNPAWRELYARWFQYAAFNPIMRVHGTSVEREPYLFKTLDPPVYKTLLEATQLRYRLLPYTYSLSAKVTADRYTLMRALPMDFPKDPATFGINDSFMFGPSLLVHPVTRAMYNILPSSPTTVPGRQLRTADGKPGLTVRYFSGENFETPRGQTVDEKIDHTWPDPPLAELPPGLPSLSHFSARWEGELIAPEDGEYEIGLTGNDGMRLALGGETVVDEWNRAATRTRLVRRTLRAGERLPVRLEFSHPEGGRVFRFVWRTPSELKRDAAVLNAPRDLTMRTYLPRGADWYDFWSNQRHAGGQTVARQAPLDVMPLYVRAGAIIPMGPIMQYATERPDAPYEIRIYPGADGKFTLYEDDNETYAYEKGQSARYDLSWNDATRTLTVGSRRGAFPGMVKQRTLNVVVVDAEGTPVGRTIAYRGRAVVMRFDRQGVTNRN
;
A
#
# COMPACT_ATOMS: atom_id res chain seq x y z
N MET A 1 57.61 33.11 -31.83
CA MET A 1 58.71 32.60 -30.98
C MET A 1 58.36 31.16 -30.66
N THR A 2 58.59 30.26 -31.63
CA THR A 2 59.73 29.31 -31.70
C THR A 2 59.58 28.18 -30.68
N ALA A 3 59.45 26.90 -31.04
CA ALA A 3 59.46 26.26 -32.35
C ALA A 3 58.84 24.83 -32.24
N CYS A 4 58.08 24.44 -33.26
CA CYS A 4 57.93 23.04 -33.65
C CYS A 4 59.26 22.53 -34.23
N TRP A 5 59.53 21.22 -34.18
CA TRP A 5 59.48 20.30 -35.34
C TRP A 5 60.21 18.98 -35.04
N THR A 6 59.93 18.01 -35.89
CA THR A 6 59.94 16.56 -35.66
C THR A 6 61.22 15.86 -36.15
N LEU A 7 61.28 14.55 -35.82
CA LEU A 7 61.94 13.42 -36.50
C LEU A 7 63.44 13.22 -36.30
N THR A 8 63.84 12.07 -35.72
CA THR A 8 64.38 10.93 -36.48
C THR A 8 64.52 9.66 -35.64
N THR A 9 64.31 8.52 -36.30
CA THR A 9 64.41 7.13 -35.84
C THR A 9 65.87 6.69 -35.66
N VAL A 10 66.19 6.02 -34.55
CA VAL A 10 67.34 5.11 -34.44
C VAL A 10 66.87 3.83 -33.75
N ALA A 11 67.01 2.70 -34.45
CA ALA A 11 66.80 1.37 -33.90
C ALA A 11 68.03 0.97 -33.06
N VAL A 12 67.79 0.58 -31.81
CA VAL A 12 68.74 -0.22 -31.02
C VAL A 12 67.98 -1.40 -30.45
N ALA A 13 68.33 -2.60 -30.94
CA ALA A 13 67.90 -3.86 -30.36
C ALA A 13 68.55 -4.02 -28.98
N LEU A 14 67.75 -4.29 -27.95
CA LEU A 14 68.23 -4.70 -26.64
C LEU A 14 67.45 -5.93 -26.17
N PHE A 15 68.25 -6.88 -25.70
CA PHE A 15 67.93 -8.25 -25.34
C PHE A 15 66.79 -8.38 -24.32
N ALA A 16 66.03 -9.46 -24.51
CA ALA A 16 65.00 -9.95 -23.62
C ALA A 16 65.55 -10.24 -22.21
N ALA A 17 64.94 -9.62 -21.21
CA ALA A 17 64.79 -10.18 -19.88
C ALA A 17 63.29 -10.29 -19.61
N THR A 18 62.74 -11.49 -19.75
CA THR A 18 61.36 -11.81 -19.37
C THR A 18 61.22 -11.74 -17.86
N ALA A 19 61.01 -10.54 -17.34
CA ALA A 19 60.38 -10.37 -16.04
C ALA A 19 58.89 -10.65 -16.25
N ALA A 20 58.44 -11.85 -15.89
CA ALA A 20 57.03 -12.15 -15.74
C ALA A 20 56.48 -11.21 -14.64
N PHE A 21 55.88 -10.09 -15.06
CA PHE A 21 55.00 -9.33 -14.18
C PHE A 21 53.82 -10.25 -13.85
N ALA A 22 53.88 -10.89 -12.68
CA ALA A 22 52.70 -11.45 -12.06
C ALA A 22 51.70 -10.30 -11.92
N GLN A 23 50.68 -10.29 -12.77
CA GLN A 23 49.53 -9.43 -12.55
C GLN A 23 49.01 -9.74 -11.15
N PRO A 24 48.76 -8.75 -10.29
CA PRO A 24 48.09 -9.01 -9.03
C PRO A 24 46.73 -9.60 -9.39
N THR A 25 46.54 -10.89 -9.08
CA THR A 25 45.28 -11.59 -9.31
C THR A 25 44.23 -10.97 -8.40
N THR A 26 43.57 -9.92 -8.89
CA THR A 26 42.49 -9.26 -8.15
C THR A 26 41.40 -10.29 -7.89
N THR A 27 41.07 -10.54 -6.62
CA THR A 27 39.98 -11.45 -6.25
C THR A 27 38.71 -11.07 -7.02
N PRO A 28 38.07 -12.02 -7.73
CA PRO A 28 36.93 -11.72 -8.60
C PRO A 28 35.74 -11.22 -7.78
N THR A 29 34.93 -10.33 -8.34
CA THR A 29 33.64 -9.92 -7.74
C THR A 29 32.60 -11.02 -7.83
N GLY A 30 32.70 -11.89 -8.84
CA GLY A 30 31.67 -12.88 -9.19
C GLY A 30 30.47 -12.27 -9.93
N LEU A 31 30.46 -10.96 -10.13
CA LEU A 31 29.39 -10.22 -10.81
C LEU A 31 29.84 -9.77 -12.20
N ASP A 32 28.95 -9.88 -13.18
CA ASP A 32 29.12 -9.29 -14.51
C ASP A 32 28.77 -7.79 -14.55
N ALA A 33 28.83 -7.19 -15.74
CA ALA A 33 28.51 -5.77 -15.96
C ALA A 33 27.03 -5.42 -15.71
N LEU A 34 26.13 -6.42 -15.74
CA LEU A 34 24.71 -6.27 -15.42
C LEU A 34 24.46 -6.48 -13.91
N GLY A 35 25.49 -6.82 -13.14
CA GLY A 35 25.36 -7.17 -11.72
C GLY A 35 24.78 -8.57 -11.51
N GLN A 36 24.90 -9.48 -12.48
CA GLN A 36 24.46 -10.88 -12.36
C GLN A 36 25.63 -11.80 -12.01
N PHE A 37 25.37 -12.86 -11.25
CA PHE A 37 26.42 -13.79 -10.86
C PHE A 37 26.85 -14.68 -12.02
N GLN A 38 28.17 -14.73 -12.25
CA GLN A 38 28.79 -15.65 -13.20
C GLN A 38 29.31 -16.89 -12.45
N ALA A 39 29.08 -18.07 -13.03
CA ALA A 39 29.65 -19.30 -12.49
C ALA A 39 31.17 -19.29 -12.67
N LEU A 40 31.89 -19.49 -11.57
CA LEU A 40 33.32 -19.67 -11.56
C LEU A 40 33.67 -21.14 -11.83
N ALA A 41 34.84 -21.38 -12.43
CA ALA A 41 35.33 -22.72 -12.68
C ALA A 41 35.49 -23.51 -11.36
N ARG A 42 35.11 -24.79 -11.38
CA ARG A 42 35.24 -25.72 -10.25
C ARG A 42 36.32 -26.77 -10.53
N PRO A 43 37.17 -27.12 -9.55
CA PRO A 43 37.94 -28.36 -9.60
C PRO A 43 37.01 -29.60 -9.66
N ALA A 44 37.42 -30.66 -10.35
CA ALA A 44 36.54 -31.78 -10.67
C ALA A 44 36.14 -32.65 -9.45
N ASP A 45 36.94 -32.67 -8.37
CA ASP A 45 36.97 -33.83 -7.44
C ASP A 45 36.56 -33.58 -5.97
N ALA A 46 35.94 -32.44 -5.63
CA ALA A 46 35.51 -32.14 -4.25
C ALA A 46 33.98 -32.15 -4.08
N ALA A 47 33.48 -32.83 -3.04
CA ALA A 47 32.05 -32.89 -2.70
C ALA A 47 31.48 -31.50 -2.34
N PHE A 48 32.29 -30.64 -1.72
CA PHE A 48 32.03 -29.22 -1.51
C PHE A 48 33.30 -28.44 -1.87
N HIS A 49 33.18 -27.45 -2.75
CA HIS A 49 34.25 -26.52 -3.09
C HIS A 49 33.68 -25.11 -3.17
N PHE A 50 34.40 -24.13 -2.60
CA PHE A 50 34.06 -22.72 -2.69
C PHE A 50 35.21 -21.90 -3.29
N SER A 51 34.84 -20.88 -4.04
CA SER A 51 35.73 -19.85 -4.56
C SER A 51 35.53 -18.57 -3.75
N ARG A 52 36.62 -17.98 -3.28
CA ARG A 52 36.58 -16.68 -2.60
C ARG A 52 36.31 -15.57 -3.61
N LEU A 53 35.30 -14.75 -3.32
CA LEU A 53 34.97 -13.52 -4.03
C LEU A 53 35.47 -12.32 -3.23
N ARG A 54 35.52 -11.15 -3.88
CA ARG A 54 35.92 -9.88 -3.26
C ARG A 54 35.13 -9.59 -1.99
N ASN A 55 33.81 -9.82 -2.03
CA ASN A 55 32.86 -9.51 -0.96
C ASN A 55 32.11 -10.75 -0.44
N GLY A 56 32.61 -11.96 -0.68
CA GLY A 56 31.90 -13.16 -0.25
C GLY A 56 32.47 -14.45 -0.82
N VAL A 57 31.61 -15.42 -1.08
CA VAL A 57 31.99 -16.72 -1.66
C VAL A 57 30.97 -17.18 -2.70
N GLN A 58 31.43 -18.03 -3.61
CA GLN A 58 30.56 -18.85 -4.46
C GLN A 58 30.93 -20.32 -4.26
N PHE A 59 29.95 -21.19 -4.14
CA PHE A 59 30.17 -22.62 -4.02
C PHE A 59 29.22 -23.41 -4.91
N GLN A 60 29.57 -24.67 -5.17
CA GLN A 60 28.72 -25.60 -5.91
C GLN A 60 28.46 -26.84 -5.07
N LEU A 61 27.19 -27.22 -4.98
CA LEU A 61 26.74 -28.40 -4.25
C LEU A 61 25.51 -28.99 -4.95
N ASN A 62 25.51 -30.31 -5.20
CA ASN A 62 24.39 -31.03 -5.84
C ASN A 62 23.90 -30.39 -7.16
N GLY A 63 24.82 -29.87 -7.98
CA GLY A 63 24.51 -29.21 -9.25
C GLY A 63 24.02 -27.76 -9.13
N VAL A 64 23.85 -27.23 -7.92
CA VAL A 64 23.47 -25.84 -7.67
C VAL A 64 24.72 -24.99 -7.43
N THR A 65 24.84 -23.88 -8.16
CA THR A 65 25.82 -22.82 -7.89
C THR A 65 25.16 -21.77 -7.00
N LYS A 66 25.73 -21.53 -5.81
CA LYS A 66 25.22 -20.55 -4.85
C LYS A 66 26.29 -19.51 -4.53
N SER A 67 25.93 -18.23 -4.69
CA SER A 67 26.76 -17.07 -4.38
C SER A 67 26.21 -16.36 -3.15
N VAL A 68 27.08 -16.07 -2.18
CA VAL A 68 26.74 -15.37 -0.93
C VAL A 68 27.69 -14.18 -0.82
N VAL A 69 27.17 -12.97 -1.04
CA VAL A 69 27.98 -11.75 -1.18
C VAL A 69 27.44 -10.62 -0.33
N PHE A 70 28.30 -10.03 0.49
CA PHE A 70 28.02 -8.79 1.20
C PHE A 70 27.87 -7.63 0.20
N TYR A 71 26.72 -6.96 0.27
CA TYR A 71 26.48 -5.69 -0.41
C TYR A 71 26.83 -4.49 0.48
N SER A 72 26.69 -4.68 1.79
CA SER A 72 27.09 -3.75 2.85
C SER A 72 27.34 -4.58 4.13
N PRO A 73 27.85 -3.99 5.24
CA PRO A 73 27.97 -4.71 6.51
C PRO A 73 26.67 -5.35 6.99
N THR A 74 25.50 -4.83 6.59
CA THR A 74 24.18 -5.27 7.03
C THR A 74 23.34 -5.93 5.94
N ILE A 75 23.87 -6.10 4.72
CA ILE A 75 23.14 -6.67 3.58
C ILE A 75 23.96 -7.76 2.92
N VAL A 76 23.35 -8.93 2.73
CA VAL A 76 23.92 -10.05 1.98
C VAL A 76 22.98 -10.39 0.83
N ARG A 77 23.47 -10.37 -0.41
CA ARG A 77 22.77 -10.96 -1.54
C ARG A 77 23.09 -12.44 -1.63
N VAL A 78 22.06 -13.23 -1.80
CA VAL A 78 22.14 -14.67 -2.01
C VAL A 78 21.52 -15.00 -3.34
N ASN A 79 22.30 -15.64 -4.20
CA ASN A 79 21.84 -16.13 -5.48
C ASN A 79 22.11 -17.63 -5.59
N ALA A 80 21.13 -18.43 -6.03
CA ALA A 80 21.32 -19.83 -6.33
C ALA A 80 20.68 -20.21 -7.67
N ASN A 81 21.45 -20.83 -8.57
CA ASN A 81 21.01 -21.27 -9.90
C ASN A 81 21.77 -22.52 -10.36
N LEU A 82 21.52 -22.99 -11.58
CA LEU A 82 22.14 -24.19 -12.14
C LEU A 82 23.37 -23.87 -13.02
N GLY A 83 24.18 -22.90 -12.59
CA GLY A 83 25.43 -22.49 -13.24
C GLY A 83 25.27 -21.39 -14.30
N GLN A 84 24.06 -20.86 -14.49
CA GLN A 84 23.79 -19.81 -15.48
C GLN A 84 22.70 -18.87 -14.96
N SER A 85 22.85 -17.58 -15.27
CA SER A 85 21.78 -16.58 -15.17
C SER A 85 21.24 -16.28 -16.57
N TYR A 86 19.92 -16.15 -16.69
CA TYR A 86 19.22 -15.80 -17.92
C TYR A 86 18.69 -14.35 -17.92
N TRP A 87 19.12 -13.53 -16.95
CA TRP A 87 18.87 -12.09 -16.98
C TRP A 87 19.69 -11.42 -18.07
N THR A 88 19.05 -10.52 -18.81
CA THR A 88 19.67 -9.71 -19.88
C THR A 88 19.73 -8.23 -19.53
N ALA A 89 19.27 -7.87 -18.33
CA ALA A 89 19.25 -6.51 -17.81
C ALA A 89 19.65 -6.49 -16.32
N PRO A 90 20.08 -5.34 -15.79
CA PRO A 90 20.25 -5.16 -14.35
C PRO A 90 18.93 -5.28 -13.59
N SER A 91 19.01 -5.41 -12.26
CA SER A 91 17.82 -5.34 -11.40
C SER A 91 17.03 -4.05 -11.63
N LEU A 92 15.70 -4.15 -11.68
CA LEU A 92 14.80 -2.99 -11.76
C LEU A 92 14.67 -2.28 -10.40
N VAL A 93 14.97 -3.00 -9.32
CA VAL A 93 14.71 -2.59 -7.94
C VAL A 93 16.01 -2.13 -7.27
N VAL A 94 17.07 -2.94 -7.37
CA VAL A 94 18.36 -2.70 -6.71
C VAL A 94 19.23 -1.79 -7.57
N ILE A 95 19.49 -0.59 -7.06
CA ILE A 95 20.27 0.44 -7.77
C ILE A 95 21.67 0.63 -7.20
N ARG A 96 21.99 -0.05 -6.09
CA ARG A 96 23.32 -0.06 -5.47
C ARG A 96 24.18 -1.17 -6.01
N GLN A 97 25.49 -0.91 -6.01
CA GLN A 97 26.52 -1.92 -6.21
C GLN A 97 27.08 -2.35 -4.83
N PRO A 98 27.65 -3.56 -4.72
CA PRO A 98 28.30 -3.98 -3.48
C PRO A 98 29.41 -3.00 -3.06
N GLU A 99 29.34 -2.49 -1.83
CA GLU A 99 30.45 -1.74 -1.26
C GLU A 99 31.51 -2.69 -0.69
N ALA A 100 32.73 -2.18 -0.46
CA ALA A 100 33.77 -2.99 0.17
C ALA A 100 33.36 -3.32 1.62
N ALA A 101 33.09 -4.60 1.89
CA ALA A 101 32.71 -5.09 3.21
C ALA A 101 33.78 -6.09 3.69
N PRO A 102 34.62 -5.73 4.67
CA PRO A 102 35.64 -6.65 5.17
C PRO A 102 34.96 -7.84 5.86
N PHE A 103 35.40 -9.06 5.53
CA PHE A 103 34.92 -10.29 6.16
C PHE A 103 36.06 -11.29 6.30
N THR A 104 35.98 -12.12 7.35
CA THR A 104 36.85 -13.27 7.53
C THR A 104 36.10 -14.55 7.16
N LEU A 105 36.88 -15.56 6.76
CA LEU A 105 36.38 -16.91 6.53
C LEU A 105 36.90 -17.80 7.63
N HIS A 106 36.02 -18.62 8.21
CA HIS A 106 36.39 -19.69 9.10
C HIS A 106 35.76 -20.99 8.60
N GLU A 107 36.60 -21.95 8.24
CA GLU A 107 36.18 -23.21 7.64
C GLU A 107 36.35 -24.35 8.64
N THR A 108 35.32 -25.18 8.77
CA THR A 108 35.35 -26.45 9.50
C THR A 108 35.07 -27.61 8.55
N ALA A 109 35.05 -28.85 9.07
CA ALA A 109 34.66 -30.02 8.29
C ALA A 109 33.21 -29.90 7.77
N ASP A 110 32.30 -29.33 8.57
CA ASP A 110 30.87 -29.28 8.28
C ASP A 110 30.38 -27.90 7.82
N THR A 111 31.10 -26.82 8.13
CA THR A 111 30.64 -25.44 7.86
C THR A 111 31.68 -24.56 7.19
N LEU A 112 31.18 -23.51 6.52
CA LEU A 112 31.97 -22.35 6.11
C LEU A 112 31.30 -21.07 6.62
N ASP A 113 32.00 -20.33 7.45
CA ASP A 113 31.51 -19.15 8.12
C ASP A 113 32.05 -17.88 7.46
N LEU A 114 31.16 -17.01 6.99
CA LEU A 114 31.46 -15.66 6.53
C LEU A 114 31.17 -14.70 7.68
N ILE A 115 32.21 -14.11 8.26
CA ILE A 115 32.09 -13.24 9.44
C ILE A 115 32.37 -11.80 9.01
N GLY A 116 31.30 -11.03 8.81
CA GLY A 116 31.36 -9.59 8.54
C GLY A 116 31.20 -8.74 9.82
N PRO A 117 31.17 -7.41 9.70
CA PRO A 117 31.17 -6.51 10.86
C PRO A 117 29.86 -6.52 11.65
N LYS A 118 28.72 -6.70 10.97
CA LYS A 118 27.38 -6.69 11.57
C LYS A 118 26.61 -8.00 11.37
N LEU A 119 27.11 -8.87 10.49
CA LEU A 119 26.44 -10.08 10.07
C LEU A 119 27.44 -11.24 9.96
N ARG A 120 27.03 -12.40 10.45
CA ARG A 120 27.70 -13.67 10.23
C ARG A 120 26.76 -14.61 9.48
N VAL A 121 27.23 -15.16 8.36
CA VAL A 121 26.49 -16.15 7.57
C VAL A 121 27.24 -17.47 7.63
N VAL A 122 26.57 -18.52 8.06
CA VAL A 122 27.13 -19.88 8.16
C VAL A 122 26.53 -20.72 7.04
N ILE A 123 27.38 -21.31 6.22
CA ILE A 123 27.02 -22.24 5.15
C ILE A 123 27.21 -23.66 5.68
N ASP A 124 26.15 -24.47 5.65
CA ASP A 124 26.25 -25.93 5.85
C ASP A 124 26.79 -26.58 4.58
N LYS A 125 27.92 -27.28 4.68
CA LYS A 125 28.58 -27.94 3.54
C LYS A 125 27.84 -29.19 3.03
N ARG A 126 26.94 -29.77 3.83
CA ARG A 126 26.17 -30.97 3.45
C ARG A 126 24.92 -30.62 2.65
N GLY A 127 24.18 -29.61 3.09
CA GLY A 127 22.91 -29.19 2.48
C GLY A 127 22.96 -27.88 1.69
N GLY A 128 24.00 -27.05 1.88
CA GLY A 128 24.10 -25.71 1.27
C GLY A 128 23.17 -24.67 1.89
N ALA A 129 22.51 -25.00 3.02
CA ALA A 129 21.62 -24.12 3.74
C ALA A 129 22.40 -23.02 4.48
N LEU A 130 21.83 -21.81 4.51
CA LEU A 130 22.40 -20.65 5.16
C LEU A 130 21.76 -20.39 6.52
N THR A 131 22.58 -20.13 7.54
CA THR A 131 22.14 -19.63 8.84
C THR A 131 22.69 -18.24 9.10
N TYR A 132 21.82 -17.33 9.56
CA TYR A 132 22.14 -15.91 9.75
C TYR A 132 22.21 -15.55 11.22
N TYR A 133 23.29 -14.90 11.62
CA TYR A 133 23.50 -14.36 12.96
C TYR A 133 23.82 -12.87 12.88
N ASP A 134 23.39 -12.11 13.89
CA ASP A 134 23.94 -10.77 14.10
C ASP A 134 25.36 -10.83 14.69
N SER A 135 26.02 -9.68 14.82
CA SER A 135 27.38 -9.58 15.34
C SER A 135 27.54 -10.05 16.80
N SER A 136 26.44 -10.21 17.55
CA SER A 136 26.47 -10.76 18.92
C SER A 136 26.40 -12.29 18.97
N GLY A 137 26.18 -12.94 17.81
CA GLY A 137 25.95 -14.38 17.72
C GLY A 137 24.50 -14.79 17.96
N ARG A 138 23.55 -13.83 18.04
CA ARG A 138 22.12 -14.15 18.13
C ARG A 138 21.62 -14.62 16.77
N LEU A 139 20.92 -15.75 16.76
CA LEU A 139 20.26 -16.29 15.57
C LEU A 139 19.18 -15.32 15.09
N LEU A 140 19.26 -14.90 13.83
CA LEU A 140 18.23 -14.14 13.14
C LEU A 140 17.21 -15.09 12.52
N THR A 141 17.67 -15.91 11.56
CA THR A 141 16.87 -16.94 10.90
C THR A 141 17.79 -17.96 10.21
N ARG A 142 17.20 -18.99 9.60
CA ARG A 142 17.91 -19.97 8.76
C ARG A 142 17.07 -20.40 7.58
N GLU A 143 17.72 -20.73 6.48
CA GLU A 143 17.09 -21.54 5.44
C GLU A 143 16.75 -22.93 5.98
N LYS A 144 15.77 -23.60 5.37
CA LYS A 144 15.40 -24.97 5.73
C LYS A 144 16.61 -25.90 5.45
N ALA A 145 17.04 -26.66 6.46
CA ALA A 145 18.35 -27.33 6.42
C ALA A 145 18.48 -28.46 5.37
N ASP A 146 17.41 -29.24 5.19
CA ASP A 146 17.35 -30.39 4.29
C ASP A 146 16.99 -30.01 2.84
N ALA A 147 16.19 -28.94 2.67
CA ALA A 147 15.72 -28.49 1.36
C ALA A 147 15.60 -26.96 1.30
N PRO A 148 16.72 -26.21 1.33
CA PRO A 148 16.70 -24.74 1.40
C PRO A 148 16.02 -24.11 0.18
N GLN A 149 16.07 -24.77 -0.97
CA GLN A 149 15.50 -24.27 -2.22
C GLN A 149 15.16 -25.39 -3.20
N SER A 150 14.25 -25.12 -4.15
CA SER A 150 14.05 -25.91 -5.37
C SER A 150 14.23 -24.99 -6.59
N ILE A 151 14.91 -25.50 -7.63
CA ILE A 151 15.25 -24.75 -8.84
C ILE A 151 15.05 -25.67 -10.04
N ASP A 152 13.99 -25.42 -10.81
CA ASP A 152 13.64 -26.21 -11.98
C ASP A 152 13.84 -25.41 -13.25
N LYS A 153 14.59 -25.96 -14.22
CA LYS A 153 14.73 -25.33 -15.54
C LYS A 153 13.37 -25.32 -16.23
N ARG A 154 12.96 -24.14 -16.72
CA ARG A 154 11.75 -23.95 -17.52
C ARG A 154 12.10 -23.18 -18.79
N THR A 155 11.27 -23.35 -19.80
CA THR A 155 11.24 -22.48 -20.98
C THR A 155 9.85 -21.88 -21.04
N ILE A 156 9.76 -20.55 -20.98
CA ILE A 156 8.51 -19.80 -21.03
C ILE A 156 8.62 -18.81 -22.17
N ALA A 157 7.65 -18.83 -23.10
CA ALA A 157 7.68 -17.99 -24.30
C ALA A 157 9.04 -18.03 -25.02
N GLU A 158 9.55 -19.25 -25.26
CA GLU A 158 10.84 -19.53 -25.91
C GLU A 158 12.10 -19.03 -25.16
N ALA A 159 11.94 -18.37 -24.01
CA ALA A 159 13.05 -17.90 -23.20
C ALA A 159 13.35 -18.86 -22.03
N PRO A 160 14.63 -19.21 -21.78
CA PRO A 160 15.00 -20.02 -20.63
C PRO A 160 14.82 -19.24 -19.33
N THR A 161 14.37 -19.92 -18.29
CA THR A 161 14.17 -19.38 -16.95
C THR A 161 14.23 -20.50 -15.91
N TYR A 162 14.03 -20.14 -14.64
CA TYR A 162 13.83 -21.09 -13.56
C TYR A 162 12.48 -20.88 -12.89
N GLU A 163 11.78 -21.95 -12.56
CA GLU A 163 10.79 -21.94 -11.50
C GLU A 163 11.51 -22.21 -10.19
N VAL A 164 11.27 -21.38 -9.17
CA VAL A 164 12.06 -21.42 -7.93
C VAL A 164 11.21 -21.31 -6.68
N GLU A 165 11.66 -21.96 -5.61
CA GLU A 165 11.17 -21.73 -4.25
C GLU A 165 12.36 -21.66 -3.30
N ASN A 166 12.36 -20.70 -2.38
CA ASN A 166 13.30 -20.63 -1.26
C ASN A 166 12.55 -20.82 0.07
N ARG A 167 13.15 -21.55 1.02
CA ARG A 167 12.50 -21.98 2.27
C ARG A 167 13.28 -21.52 3.49
N PHE A 168 12.58 -20.95 4.47
CA PHE A 168 13.12 -20.50 5.75
C PHE A 168 12.42 -21.21 6.93
N THR A 169 13.18 -21.48 7.99
CA THR A 169 12.63 -21.90 9.28
C THR A 169 12.56 -20.69 10.20
N LEU A 170 11.34 -20.24 10.47
CA LEU A 170 11.04 -19.12 11.36
C LEU A 170 10.98 -19.59 12.82
N LYS A 171 11.25 -18.71 13.78
CA LYS A 171 11.06 -19.03 15.20
C LYS A 171 9.57 -19.13 15.54
N PRO A 172 9.13 -19.92 16.53
CA PRO A 172 7.71 -20.06 16.85
C PRO A 172 7.01 -18.73 17.23
N ASP A 173 7.71 -17.82 17.91
CA ASP A 173 7.21 -16.55 18.43
C ASP A 173 7.51 -15.34 17.54
N GLU A 174 8.12 -15.56 16.39
CA GLU A 174 8.51 -14.51 15.45
C GLU A 174 7.31 -13.95 14.68
N GLY A 175 7.10 -12.63 14.75
CA GLY A 175 6.19 -11.90 13.86
C GLY A 175 6.85 -11.56 12.52
N VAL A 176 6.07 -11.67 11.43
CA VAL A 176 6.49 -11.43 10.05
C VAL A 176 5.52 -10.45 9.39
N TYR A 177 6.04 -9.42 8.75
CA TYR A 177 5.25 -8.31 8.20
C TYR A 177 5.69 -7.95 6.78
N GLY A 178 4.90 -7.13 6.10
CA GLY A 178 5.21 -6.60 4.77
C GLY A 178 4.34 -7.22 3.69
N LEU A 179 4.95 -7.48 2.53
CA LEU A 179 4.30 -7.98 1.30
C LEU A 179 3.30 -7.03 0.64
N GLY A 180 3.01 -5.89 1.27
CA GLY A 180 2.10 -4.85 0.76
C GLY A 180 0.65 -5.04 1.22
N PHE A 181 -0.29 -4.57 0.41
CA PHE A 181 -1.72 -4.59 0.67
C PHE A 181 -2.37 -5.77 -0.04
N THR A 182 -2.98 -6.69 0.71
CA THR A 182 -3.56 -7.94 0.18
C THR A 182 -5.05 -8.11 0.50
N GLY A 183 -5.69 -7.09 1.08
CA GLY A 183 -7.09 -7.18 1.54
C GLY A 183 -7.28 -8.02 2.81
N ASP A 184 -6.21 -8.42 3.49
CA ASP A 184 -6.31 -9.03 4.83
C ASP A 184 -6.53 -7.98 5.91
N ASP A 185 -7.25 -8.35 6.96
CA ASP A 185 -7.41 -7.58 8.20
C ASP A 185 -6.39 -7.97 9.29
N GLU A 186 -5.40 -8.81 8.95
CA GLU A 186 -4.31 -9.21 9.85
C GLU A 186 -2.97 -8.60 9.41
N VAL A 187 -2.26 -7.99 10.36
CA VAL A 187 -0.96 -7.35 10.12
C VAL A 187 0.14 -8.41 10.05
N ASN A 188 0.12 -9.41 10.95
CA ASN A 188 1.10 -10.49 10.97
C ASN A 188 0.83 -11.52 9.86
N ARG A 189 1.88 -11.87 9.11
CA ARG A 189 1.83 -12.79 7.95
C ARG A 189 2.15 -14.23 8.31
N ARG A 190 2.38 -14.55 9.59
CA ARG A 190 2.54 -15.94 10.03
C ARG A 190 1.30 -16.78 9.69
N GLY A 191 1.52 -18.01 9.23
CA GLY A 191 0.43 -18.92 8.86
C GLY A 191 -0.34 -18.55 7.57
N LYS A 192 0.13 -17.56 6.80
CA LYS A 192 -0.57 -17.07 5.61
C LYS A 192 -0.11 -17.75 4.33
N ASP A 193 -1.02 -17.80 3.37
CA ASP A 193 -0.77 -18.22 2.00
C ASP A 193 -1.26 -17.13 1.04
N LEU A 194 -0.31 -16.38 0.46
CA LEU A 194 -0.57 -15.15 -0.29
C LEU A 194 -0.06 -15.30 -1.71
N LEU A 195 -0.98 -15.20 -2.68
CA LEU A 195 -0.63 -14.98 -4.07
C LEU A 195 -0.20 -13.51 -4.24
N LEU A 196 1.01 -13.31 -4.75
CA LEU A 196 1.65 -12.00 -4.85
C LEU A 196 1.59 -11.52 -6.30
N VAL A 197 0.45 -10.91 -6.66
CA VAL A 197 0.18 -10.28 -7.96
C VAL A 197 -0.49 -8.92 -7.74
N GLN A 198 -0.13 -7.91 -8.54
CA GLN A 198 -0.80 -6.60 -8.50
C GLN A 198 -2.28 -6.75 -8.86
N THR A 199 -3.16 -6.04 -8.18
CA THR A 199 -4.60 -5.95 -8.50
C THR A 199 -5.09 -4.54 -8.17
N ASN A 200 -6.28 -4.14 -8.62
CA ASN A 200 -6.81 -2.80 -8.32
C ASN A 200 -6.79 -2.53 -6.80
N VAL A 201 -7.22 -3.51 -6.01
CA VAL A 201 -7.20 -3.45 -4.53
C VAL A 201 -6.08 -4.28 -3.89
N GLY A 202 -4.96 -4.45 -4.61
CA GLY A 202 -3.81 -5.23 -4.15
C GLY A 202 -2.50 -4.62 -4.59
N ILE A 203 -1.70 -4.21 -3.60
CA ILE A 203 -0.36 -3.66 -3.80
C ILE A 203 0.65 -4.71 -3.34
N ILE A 204 1.50 -5.18 -4.24
CA ILE A 204 2.52 -6.17 -3.90
C ILE A 204 3.89 -5.53 -3.83
N ILE A 205 4.57 -5.72 -2.69
CA ILE A 205 5.95 -5.29 -2.50
C ILE A 205 6.70 -6.49 -1.91
N PRO A 206 7.59 -7.17 -2.65
CA PRO A 206 8.20 -8.45 -2.26
C PRO A 206 9.27 -8.31 -1.18
N VAL A 207 8.92 -7.66 -0.07
CA VAL A 207 9.75 -7.41 1.10
C VAL A 207 9.04 -7.94 2.32
N ILE A 208 9.76 -8.78 3.06
CA ILE A 208 9.37 -9.24 4.39
C ILE A 208 10.25 -8.54 5.44
N VAL A 209 9.64 -8.17 6.57
CA VAL A 209 10.34 -7.66 7.75
C VAL A 209 9.93 -8.46 8.98
N SER A 210 10.91 -8.88 9.78
CA SER A 210 10.73 -9.74 10.95
C SER A 210 11.00 -9.00 12.26
N THR A 211 10.26 -9.37 13.31
CA THR A 211 10.54 -9.01 14.71
C THR A 211 11.95 -9.39 15.17
N GLU A 212 12.58 -10.37 14.53
CA GLU A 212 13.96 -10.77 14.80
C GLU A 212 15.02 -9.80 14.25
N ARG A 213 14.57 -8.70 13.62
CA ARG A 213 15.36 -7.60 13.06
C ARG A 213 16.16 -7.98 11.83
N TYR A 214 15.53 -8.76 10.97
CA TYR A 214 15.95 -8.95 9.59
C TYR A 214 14.78 -8.71 8.64
N GLY A 215 15.11 -8.61 7.35
CA GLY A 215 14.16 -8.61 6.26
C GLY A 215 14.74 -9.29 5.03
N VAL A 216 13.87 -9.63 4.10
CA VAL A 216 14.22 -10.27 2.83
C VAL A 216 13.53 -9.52 1.71
N LEU A 217 14.31 -8.98 0.78
CA LEU A 217 13.82 -8.55 -0.53
C LEU A 217 13.97 -9.71 -1.51
N TRP A 218 12.85 -10.16 -2.09
CA TRP A 218 12.81 -11.19 -3.12
C TRP A 218 12.85 -10.53 -4.51
N ASP A 219 14.00 -10.59 -5.20
CA ASP A 219 14.27 -9.80 -6.41
C ASP A 219 13.94 -10.60 -7.69
N THR A 220 12.64 -10.79 -7.90
CA THR A 220 12.07 -11.34 -9.15
C THR A 220 10.74 -10.65 -9.45
N TYR A 221 10.27 -10.72 -10.70
CA TYR A 221 9.21 -9.84 -11.22
C TYR A 221 7.96 -10.57 -11.72
N SER A 222 8.02 -11.91 -11.76
CA SER A 222 6.94 -12.78 -12.24
C SER A 222 5.82 -12.93 -11.21
N GLN A 223 4.87 -13.83 -11.48
CA GLN A 223 3.93 -14.30 -10.47
C GLN A 223 4.69 -14.96 -9.31
N MET A 224 4.33 -14.58 -8.08
CA MET A 224 5.00 -15.05 -6.86
C MET A 224 3.99 -15.54 -5.83
N ARG A 225 4.48 -16.26 -4.82
CA ARG A 225 3.68 -16.71 -3.68
C ARG A 225 4.50 -16.68 -2.40
N PHE A 226 3.91 -16.20 -1.31
CA PHE A 226 4.44 -16.38 0.04
C PHE A 226 3.55 -17.37 0.78
N LYS A 227 4.15 -18.38 1.40
CA LYS A 227 3.40 -19.35 2.22
C LYS A 227 4.16 -19.70 3.48
N ASP A 228 3.54 -19.54 4.65
CA ASP A 228 4.05 -19.98 5.94
C ASP A 228 3.09 -21.00 6.56
N ASP A 229 3.58 -22.21 6.83
CA ASP A 229 2.86 -23.28 7.51
C ASP A 229 3.83 -24.14 8.35
N ASP A 230 3.43 -25.35 8.72
CA ASP A 230 4.25 -26.30 9.49
C ASP A 230 5.57 -26.69 8.79
N GLN A 231 5.67 -26.48 7.47
CA GLN A 231 6.88 -26.74 6.70
C GLN A 231 7.85 -25.55 6.64
N GLY A 232 7.45 -24.40 7.20
CA GLY A 232 8.18 -23.15 7.24
C GLY A 232 7.73 -22.14 6.19
N ALA A 233 8.39 -20.98 6.17
CA ALA A 233 8.10 -19.89 5.25
C ALA A 233 8.74 -20.15 3.88
N ARG A 234 7.96 -19.99 2.81
CA ARG A 234 8.36 -20.22 1.43
C ARG A 234 8.09 -18.99 0.58
N LEU A 235 9.05 -18.65 -0.26
CA LEU A 235 8.93 -17.66 -1.32
C LEU A 235 9.10 -18.37 -2.65
N TRP A 236 8.03 -18.44 -3.43
CA TRP A 236 8.00 -19.08 -4.74
C TRP A 236 7.87 -18.04 -5.86
N ALA A 237 8.45 -18.31 -7.02
CA ALA A 237 8.28 -17.55 -8.24
C ALA A 237 8.22 -18.46 -9.47
N GLU A 238 7.28 -18.16 -10.37
CA GLU A 238 7.04 -18.93 -11.60
C GLU A 238 8.18 -18.81 -12.61
N SER A 239 8.76 -17.62 -12.72
CA SER A 239 9.84 -17.30 -13.66
C SER A 239 10.86 -16.40 -12.98
N ALA A 240 12.03 -16.96 -12.69
CA ALA A 240 13.15 -16.30 -12.04
C ALA A 240 14.44 -16.57 -12.83
N PRO A 241 14.78 -15.73 -13.83
CA PRO A 241 15.90 -15.94 -14.74
C PRO A 241 17.26 -16.09 -14.06
N GLY A 242 17.45 -15.46 -12.89
CA GLY A 242 18.66 -15.57 -12.08
C GLY A 242 18.67 -16.77 -11.12
N GLY A 243 17.60 -17.56 -11.07
CA GLY A 243 17.35 -18.56 -10.03
C GLY A 243 16.78 -17.92 -8.76
N VAL A 244 17.04 -18.53 -7.61
CA VAL A 244 16.75 -17.92 -6.30
C VAL A 244 17.63 -16.68 -6.17
N ASP A 245 17.05 -15.49 -5.98
CA ASP A 245 17.81 -14.25 -5.80
C ASP A 245 17.13 -13.36 -4.76
N TYR A 246 17.79 -13.19 -3.61
CA TYR A 246 17.27 -12.39 -2.53
C TYR A 246 18.35 -11.61 -1.81
N TYR A 247 17.92 -10.52 -1.17
CA TYR A 247 18.77 -9.69 -0.33
C TYR A 247 18.31 -9.84 1.12
N PHE A 248 19.16 -10.47 1.93
CA PHE A 248 19.00 -10.53 3.37
C PHE A 248 19.50 -9.22 3.99
N MET A 249 18.63 -8.55 4.74
CA MET A 249 18.87 -7.24 5.31
C MET A 249 18.73 -7.32 6.83
N ALA A 250 19.78 -7.03 7.58
CA ALA A 250 19.72 -7.02 9.04
C ALA A 250 19.81 -5.61 9.61
N GLY A 251 19.30 -5.42 10.81
CA GLY A 251 19.40 -4.15 11.52
C GLY A 251 19.48 -4.34 13.03
N ASP A 252 20.09 -3.36 13.70
CA ASP A 252 20.05 -3.28 15.17
C ASP A 252 18.61 -2.98 15.66
N THR A 253 17.75 -2.45 14.79
CA THR A 253 16.31 -2.22 14.97
C THR A 253 15.54 -2.59 13.69
N MET A 254 14.21 -2.68 13.75
CA MET A 254 13.39 -2.86 12.55
C MET A 254 13.46 -1.65 11.59
N ASP A 255 13.61 -0.42 12.10
CA ASP A 255 13.95 0.74 11.25
C ASP A 255 15.28 0.54 10.53
N GLY A 256 16.26 -0.11 11.16
CA GLY A 256 17.54 -0.46 10.52
C GLY A 256 17.38 -1.41 9.34
N VAL A 257 16.43 -2.36 9.41
CA VAL A 257 16.07 -3.25 8.30
C VAL A 257 15.46 -2.46 7.15
N VAL A 258 14.48 -1.59 7.44
CA VAL A 258 13.89 -0.69 6.43
C VAL A 258 14.96 0.24 5.84
N GLY A 259 15.89 0.71 6.67
CA GLY A 259 17.02 1.52 6.26
C GLY A 259 17.96 0.79 5.30
N ALA A 260 18.21 -0.49 5.53
CA ALA A 260 18.97 -1.34 4.61
C ALA A 260 18.25 -1.48 3.25
N TYR A 261 16.93 -1.68 3.26
CA TYR A 261 16.12 -1.69 2.03
C TYR A 261 16.21 -0.36 1.26
N ARG A 262 16.06 0.78 1.94
CA ARG A 262 16.14 2.10 1.31
C ARG A 262 17.52 2.42 0.78
N TRP A 263 18.58 1.99 1.49
CA TRP A 263 19.93 2.10 0.98
C TRP A 263 20.07 1.39 -0.37
N LEU A 264 19.56 0.15 -0.45
CA LEU A 264 19.68 -0.74 -1.59
C LEU A 264 18.85 -0.27 -2.80
N THR A 265 17.63 0.22 -2.55
CA THR A 265 16.61 0.46 -3.59
C THR A 265 16.37 1.94 -3.89
N GLY A 266 16.92 2.85 -3.09
CA GLY A 266 16.77 4.30 -3.23
C GLY A 266 16.04 4.93 -2.05
N ASP A 267 16.52 6.11 -1.64
CA ASP A 267 15.90 6.90 -0.58
C ASP A 267 14.57 7.52 -1.06
N ALA A 268 13.63 7.73 -0.14
CA ALA A 268 12.37 8.40 -0.45
C ALA A 268 12.57 9.93 -0.38
N PRO A 269 12.30 10.69 -1.46
CA PRO A 269 12.45 12.13 -1.45
C PRO A 269 11.42 12.81 -0.54
N MET A 270 11.67 14.08 -0.20
CA MET A 270 10.68 14.90 0.47
C MET A 270 9.55 15.26 -0.49
N TYR A 271 8.32 15.24 0.01
CA TYR A 271 7.15 15.75 -0.72
C TYR A 271 6.96 17.24 -0.46
N PRO A 272 6.20 17.97 -1.31
CA PRO A 272 5.75 19.30 -0.96
C PRO A 272 5.02 19.28 0.39
N LYS A 273 5.17 20.32 1.22
CA LYS A 273 4.53 20.33 2.56
C LYS A 273 3.00 20.17 2.48
N GLN A 274 2.40 20.73 1.43
CA GLN A 274 0.97 20.64 1.12
C GLN A 274 0.51 19.20 0.92
N ALA A 275 1.38 18.28 0.48
CA ALA A 275 1.02 16.87 0.31
C ALA A 275 0.73 16.17 1.66
N PHE A 276 1.08 16.81 2.78
CA PHE A 276 0.70 16.36 4.12
C PHE A 276 -0.57 17.05 4.64
N GLY A 277 -1.20 17.93 3.86
CA GLY A 277 -2.51 18.50 4.13
C GLY A 277 -3.66 17.59 3.68
N LEU A 278 -4.85 18.18 3.48
CA LEU A 278 -6.03 17.47 2.99
C LEU A 278 -6.10 17.50 1.45
N PHE A 279 -6.45 16.35 0.87
CA PHE A 279 -6.85 16.21 -0.53
C PHE A 279 -8.36 16.00 -0.63
N MET A 280 -9.02 16.82 -1.43
CA MET A 280 -10.41 16.61 -1.85
C MET A 280 -10.44 16.14 -3.29
N SER A 281 -10.98 14.95 -3.49
CA SER A 281 -11.18 14.32 -4.78
C SER A 281 -12.59 13.76 -4.91
N LYS A 282 -13.04 13.57 -6.14
CA LYS A 282 -14.31 12.93 -6.48
C LYS A 282 -14.15 12.21 -7.81
N GLU A 283 -14.86 11.10 -7.99
CA GLU A 283 -15.18 10.51 -9.29
C GLU A 283 -16.58 11.02 -9.68
N ARG A 284 -16.72 12.09 -10.47
CA ARG A 284 -15.69 13.01 -10.99
C ARG A 284 -16.22 14.45 -11.05
N TYR A 285 -15.34 15.44 -11.07
CA TYR A 285 -15.75 16.82 -11.39
C TYR A 285 -15.91 16.96 -12.92
N PRO A 286 -17.11 17.29 -13.43
CA PRO A 286 -17.41 17.20 -14.86
C PRO A 286 -16.87 18.36 -15.68
N THR A 287 -16.69 19.54 -15.06
CA THR A 287 -16.30 20.80 -15.70
C THR A 287 -15.35 21.60 -14.82
N GLN A 288 -14.59 22.49 -15.45
CA GLN A 288 -13.74 23.49 -14.80
C GLN A 288 -14.51 24.32 -13.78
N ASP A 289 -15.71 24.80 -14.13
CA ASP A 289 -16.51 25.63 -13.23
C ASP A 289 -16.92 24.88 -11.96
N ARG A 290 -17.31 23.61 -12.08
CA ARG A 290 -17.68 22.79 -10.93
C ARG A 290 -16.48 22.52 -10.02
N LEU A 291 -15.32 22.20 -10.59
CA LEU A 291 -14.07 22.03 -9.82
C LEU A 291 -13.75 23.29 -9.00
N LEU A 292 -13.80 24.46 -9.64
CA LEU A 292 -13.50 25.75 -9.00
C LEU A 292 -14.58 26.18 -8.00
N GLU A 293 -15.86 25.86 -8.24
CA GLU A 293 -16.94 26.09 -7.28
C GLU A 293 -16.69 25.33 -5.97
N VAL A 294 -16.30 24.06 -6.05
CA VAL A 294 -15.94 23.26 -4.87
C VAL A 294 -14.75 23.88 -4.15
N ALA A 295 -13.67 24.20 -4.86
CA ALA A 295 -12.49 24.86 -4.29
C ALA A 295 -12.85 26.17 -3.56
N ARG A 296 -13.65 27.04 -4.18
CA ARG A 296 -14.14 28.28 -3.56
C ARG A 296 -15.01 28.00 -2.34
N THR A 297 -15.83 26.95 -2.36
CA THR A 297 -16.72 26.60 -1.26
C THR A 297 -15.93 26.14 -0.03
N PHE A 298 -14.85 25.37 -0.18
CA PHE A 298 -13.96 25.03 0.95
C PHE A 298 -13.43 26.28 1.66
N ARG A 299 -12.92 27.25 0.89
CA ARG A 299 -12.42 28.52 1.46
C ARG A 299 -13.54 29.33 2.11
N LYS A 300 -14.71 29.41 1.47
CA LYS A 300 -15.89 30.11 2.02
C LYS A 300 -16.36 29.49 3.34
N GLU A 301 -16.38 28.17 3.43
CA GLU A 301 -16.85 27.44 4.62
C GLU A 301 -15.79 27.30 5.72
N GLY A 302 -14.56 27.79 5.49
CA GLY A 302 -13.48 27.73 6.46
C GLY A 302 -12.97 26.31 6.73
N PHE A 303 -13.16 25.38 5.79
CA PHE A 303 -12.69 24.00 5.91
C PHE A 303 -11.30 23.86 5.26
N PRO A 304 -10.26 23.41 5.98
CA PRO A 304 -8.90 23.38 5.45
C PRO A 304 -8.76 22.46 4.23
N LEU A 305 -8.03 22.92 3.19
CA LEU A 305 -7.78 22.14 1.98
C LEU A 305 -6.49 22.60 1.28
N ASP A 306 -5.63 21.64 0.92
CA ASP A 306 -4.37 21.88 0.20
C ASP A 306 -4.45 21.42 -1.26
N TYR A 307 -5.10 20.28 -1.55
CA TYR A 307 -5.21 19.74 -2.90
C TYR A 307 -6.66 19.59 -3.34
N ILE A 308 -6.98 20.12 -4.51
CA ILE A 308 -8.18 19.76 -5.26
C ILE A 308 -7.76 18.82 -6.40
N VAL A 309 -8.52 17.74 -6.61
CA VAL A 309 -8.16 16.69 -7.57
C VAL A 309 -9.17 16.63 -8.70
N GLN A 310 -8.69 16.73 -9.93
CA GLN A 310 -9.46 16.46 -11.14
C GLN A 310 -9.25 15.00 -11.56
N ASP A 311 -10.32 14.21 -11.50
CA ASP A 311 -10.35 12.81 -11.93
C ASP A 311 -10.50 12.68 -13.47
N TRP A 312 -10.59 11.45 -13.98
CA TRP A 312 -10.68 11.04 -15.38
C TRP A 312 -11.76 11.77 -16.19
N GLN A 313 -11.68 11.62 -17.52
CA GLN A 313 -12.58 12.24 -18.50
C GLN A 313 -12.53 13.77 -18.58
N TYR A 314 -11.49 14.47 -18.09
CA TYR A 314 -11.31 15.89 -18.45
C TYR A 314 -10.83 16.08 -19.90
N TRP A 315 -10.27 15.03 -20.51
CA TRP A 315 -9.81 14.98 -21.89
C TRP A 315 -10.92 14.80 -22.94
N GLY A 316 -12.06 14.26 -22.51
CA GLY A 316 -13.17 13.81 -23.35
C GLY A 316 -13.89 12.63 -22.69
N GLY A 317 -14.64 11.85 -23.45
CA GLY A 317 -15.39 10.69 -22.96
C GLY A 317 -14.65 9.34 -23.07
N ASP A 318 -15.34 8.28 -22.68
CA ASP A 318 -14.92 6.90 -22.90
C ASP A 318 -15.12 6.43 -24.36
N LYS A 319 -15.96 7.13 -25.13
CA LYS A 319 -16.43 6.73 -26.47
C LYS A 319 -15.81 7.48 -27.65
N ASP A 320 -14.94 8.46 -27.42
CA ASP A 320 -14.48 9.41 -28.46
C ASP A 320 -13.00 9.29 -28.83
N GLY A 321 -12.31 8.26 -28.31
CA GLY A 321 -10.90 8.00 -28.61
C GLY A 321 -9.90 8.95 -27.94
N SER A 322 -10.35 9.90 -27.12
CA SER A 322 -9.51 10.92 -26.45
C SER A 322 -8.87 10.45 -25.13
N TRP A 323 -9.18 9.23 -24.69
CA TRP A 323 -8.84 8.70 -23.38
C TRP A 323 -7.39 8.96 -22.95
N SER A 324 -7.17 9.62 -21.81
CA SER A 324 -5.84 9.92 -21.27
C SER A 324 -4.90 10.53 -22.32
N GLY A 325 -5.41 11.43 -23.16
CA GLY A 325 -4.62 12.10 -24.19
C GLY A 325 -3.65 13.16 -23.66
N MET A 326 -3.67 13.44 -22.35
CA MET A 326 -3.04 14.60 -21.72
C MET A 326 -3.53 15.93 -22.32
N THR A 327 -4.78 15.95 -22.77
CA THR A 327 -5.46 17.11 -23.37
C THR A 327 -6.67 17.51 -22.54
N TRP A 328 -7.21 18.70 -22.77
CA TRP A 328 -8.39 19.22 -22.09
C TRP A 328 -9.53 19.38 -23.10
N ASP A 329 -10.71 18.85 -22.76
CA ASP A 329 -11.93 19.06 -23.52
C ASP A 329 -12.29 20.56 -23.50
N PRO A 330 -12.27 21.27 -24.65
CA PRO A 330 -12.43 22.72 -24.66
C PRO A 330 -13.86 23.18 -24.32
N THR A 331 -14.85 22.28 -24.32
CA THR A 331 -16.23 22.61 -23.93
C THR A 331 -16.38 22.59 -22.41
N ARG A 332 -15.74 21.62 -21.75
CA ARG A 332 -15.88 21.42 -20.28
C ARG A 332 -14.75 22.05 -19.47
N PHE A 333 -13.57 22.17 -20.07
CA PHE A 333 -12.35 22.74 -19.51
C PHE A 333 -11.74 23.76 -20.49
N PRO A 334 -12.43 24.87 -20.79
CA PRO A 334 -12.04 25.82 -21.83
C PRO A 334 -10.73 26.58 -21.54
N ASP A 335 -10.34 26.72 -20.27
CA ASP A 335 -9.15 27.47 -19.87
C ASP A 335 -8.39 26.77 -18.73
N PRO A 336 -7.65 25.68 -19.01
CA PRO A 336 -6.92 24.93 -17.98
C PRO A 336 -5.83 25.76 -17.28
N VAL A 337 -5.26 26.77 -17.97
CA VAL A 337 -4.26 27.68 -17.37
C VAL A 337 -4.94 28.61 -16.36
N GLY A 338 -6.06 29.23 -16.75
CA GLY A 338 -6.85 30.06 -15.85
C GLY A 338 -7.50 29.27 -14.71
N MET A 339 -7.90 28.02 -14.95
CA MET A 339 -8.37 27.11 -13.91
C MET A 339 -7.31 26.88 -12.85
N THR A 340 -6.10 26.50 -13.28
CA THR A 340 -5.01 26.22 -12.34
C THR A 340 -4.60 27.48 -11.59
N ARG A 341 -4.53 28.63 -12.27
CA ARG A 341 -4.28 29.93 -11.63
C ARG A 341 -5.30 30.24 -10.55
N GLN A 342 -6.59 30.06 -10.82
CA GLN A 342 -7.64 30.31 -9.83
C GLN A 342 -7.56 29.35 -8.63
N ALA A 343 -7.17 28.08 -8.83
CA ALA A 343 -6.90 27.17 -7.72
C ALA A 343 -5.69 27.64 -6.88
N HIS A 344 -4.62 28.12 -7.54
CA HIS A 344 -3.45 28.68 -6.88
C HIS A 344 -3.74 29.98 -6.12
N ASP A 345 -4.62 30.85 -6.65
CA ASP A 345 -5.09 32.07 -5.98
C ASP A 345 -5.89 31.75 -4.70
N LEU A 346 -6.48 30.56 -4.61
CA LEU A 346 -7.08 30.02 -3.39
C LEU A 346 -6.07 29.30 -2.49
N HIS A 347 -4.78 29.35 -2.80
CA HIS A 347 -3.71 28.59 -2.12
C HIS A 347 -3.94 27.08 -2.11
N MET A 348 -4.50 26.53 -3.20
CA MET A 348 -4.62 25.10 -3.42
C MET A 348 -3.67 24.64 -4.51
N LYS A 349 -3.32 23.36 -4.50
CA LYS A 349 -2.61 22.65 -5.56
C LYS A 349 -3.61 21.86 -6.39
N LEU A 350 -3.36 21.77 -7.69
CA LEU A 350 -4.17 20.96 -8.61
C LEU A 350 -3.45 19.63 -8.89
N MET A 351 -4.11 18.53 -8.55
CA MET A 351 -3.73 17.19 -8.99
C MET A 351 -4.64 16.71 -10.11
N VAL A 352 -4.09 16.05 -11.12
CA VAL A 352 -4.85 15.57 -12.28
C VAL A 352 -4.61 14.08 -12.54
N SER A 353 -5.70 13.35 -12.79
CA SER A 353 -5.69 11.94 -13.18
C SER A 353 -5.01 11.73 -14.54
N ILE A 354 -4.19 10.68 -14.64
CA ILE A 354 -3.52 10.22 -15.85
C ILE A 354 -3.49 8.70 -15.85
N TRP A 355 -3.67 8.10 -17.01
CA TRP A 355 -3.77 6.65 -17.16
C TRP A 355 -2.76 6.14 -18.20
N PRO A 356 -2.16 4.96 -17.99
CA PRO A 356 -1.30 4.33 -18.98
C PRO A 356 -2.07 3.83 -20.20
N SER A 357 -3.37 3.57 -20.06
CA SER A 357 -4.27 3.38 -21.20
C SER A 357 -4.39 4.71 -21.95
N VAL A 358 -4.00 4.74 -23.23
CA VAL A 358 -4.01 5.95 -24.08
C VAL A 358 -4.91 5.72 -25.29
N GLY A 359 -5.80 6.67 -25.54
CA GLY A 359 -6.77 6.69 -26.64
C GLY A 359 -6.15 6.76 -28.03
N ASN A 360 -6.77 6.07 -28.99
CA ASN A 360 -6.31 5.98 -30.38
C ASN A 360 -6.30 7.33 -31.12
N ASP A 361 -7.18 8.25 -30.75
CA ASP A 361 -7.34 9.52 -31.46
C ASP A 361 -6.52 10.67 -30.82
N THR A 362 -5.57 10.33 -29.96
CA THR A 362 -4.68 11.28 -29.29
C THR A 362 -3.33 11.43 -30.00
N ALA A 363 -2.70 12.60 -29.88
CA ALA A 363 -1.34 12.80 -30.40
C ALA A 363 -0.32 11.88 -29.71
N LEU A 364 -0.49 11.67 -28.40
CA LEU A 364 0.28 10.73 -27.60
C LEU A 364 0.16 9.30 -28.13
N GLY A 365 -1.07 8.81 -28.35
CA GLY A 365 -1.33 7.47 -28.87
C GLY A 365 -0.69 7.25 -30.24
N ARG A 366 -0.81 8.23 -31.15
CA ARG A 366 -0.19 8.17 -32.48
C ARG A 366 1.34 8.16 -32.42
N GLU A 367 1.96 8.95 -31.54
CA GLU A 367 3.42 8.96 -31.37
C GLU A 367 3.93 7.64 -30.77
N LEU A 368 3.22 7.05 -29.81
CA LEU A 368 3.55 5.72 -29.29
C LEU A 368 3.43 4.63 -30.37
N ASP A 369 2.41 4.69 -31.22
CA ASP A 369 2.20 3.72 -32.31
C ASP A 369 3.31 3.77 -33.37
N GLN A 370 3.88 4.95 -33.65
CA GLN A 370 5.04 5.07 -34.55
C GLN A 370 6.24 4.23 -34.10
N HIS A 371 6.29 3.88 -32.82
CA HIS A 371 7.34 3.06 -32.22
C HIS A 371 6.84 1.68 -31.75
N ASN A 372 5.59 1.30 -32.03
CA ASN A 372 4.94 0.07 -31.56
C ASN A 372 4.90 -0.06 -30.02
N LEU A 373 4.68 1.04 -29.30
CA LEU A 373 4.76 1.11 -27.83
C LEU A 373 3.40 1.09 -27.14
N ARG A 374 2.39 0.43 -27.74
CA ARG A 374 1.09 0.16 -27.11
C ARG A 374 0.68 -1.30 -27.31
N PHE A 375 0.17 -1.92 -26.25
CA PHE A 375 -0.29 -3.31 -26.31
C PHE A 375 -1.62 -3.42 -27.08
N LYS A 376 -1.82 -4.55 -27.77
CA LYS A 376 -2.94 -4.73 -28.70
C LYS A 376 -4.34 -4.68 -28.07
N PRO A 377 -4.66 -5.33 -26.94
CA PRO A 377 -6.04 -5.35 -26.48
C PRO A 377 -6.50 -3.93 -26.12
N LEU A 378 -7.72 -3.64 -26.53
CA LEU A 378 -8.36 -2.37 -26.23
C LEU A 378 -8.74 -2.37 -24.74
N HIS A 379 -8.54 -1.24 -24.10
CA HIS A 379 -8.97 -0.98 -22.73
C HIS A 379 -10.46 -1.26 -22.57
N TRP A 380 -10.83 -1.97 -21.52
CA TRP A 380 -12.18 -2.52 -21.34
C TRP A 380 -13.28 -1.45 -21.20
N ILE A 381 -12.98 -0.30 -20.58
CA ILE A 381 -13.93 0.82 -20.45
C ILE A 381 -14.06 1.55 -21.78
N SER A 382 -12.95 2.13 -22.26
CA SER A 382 -12.97 3.02 -23.42
C SER A 382 -13.25 2.27 -24.73
N LYS A 383 -12.80 1.02 -24.84
CA LYS A 383 -12.79 0.24 -26.09
C LYS A 383 -12.08 0.95 -27.26
N GLN A 384 -11.35 2.04 -27.00
CA GLN A 384 -10.62 2.85 -27.97
C GLN A 384 -9.25 3.31 -27.44
N ALA A 385 -8.82 2.79 -26.29
CA ALA A 385 -7.53 3.07 -25.69
C ALA A 385 -6.70 1.79 -25.59
N ARG A 386 -5.37 1.93 -25.51
CA ARG A 386 -4.42 0.83 -25.33
C ARG A 386 -3.37 1.21 -24.31
N VAL A 387 -2.97 0.28 -23.46
CA VAL A 387 -1.91 0.49 -22.46
C VAL A 387 -0.59 0.71 -23.17
N TYR A 388 0.13 1.79 -22.83
CA TYR A 388 1.48 2.03 -23.34
C TYR A 388 2.51 1.13 -22.66
N ASP A 389 3.58 0.80 -23.39
CA ASP A 389 4.67 -0.01 -22.88
C ASP A 389 5.62 0.82 -22.00
N ALA A 390 5.37 0.84 -20.69
CA ALA A 390 6.22 1.49 -19.71
C ALA A 390 7.57 0.78 -19.50
N TYR A 391 7.77 -0.45 -20.01
CA TYR A 391 9.06 -1.13 -19.96
C TYR A 391 10.07 -0.49 -20.93
N SER A 392 9.58 0.13 -22.01
CA SER A 392 10.38 0.91 -22.94
C SER A 392 10.78 2.27 -22.34
N SER A 393 12.09 2.55 -22.29
CA SER A 393 12.57 3.88 -21.94
C SER A 393 12.04 4.96 -22.89
N LYS A 394 11.92 4.65 -24.19
CA LYS A 394 11.33 5.55 -25.19
C LYS A 394 9.84 5.77 -24.95
N GLY A 395 9.11 4.75 -24.53
CA GLY A 395 7.69 4.86 -24.17
C GLY A 395 7.49 5.83 -23.02
N ARG A 396 8.30 5.72 -21.97
CA ARG A 396 8.29 6.64 -20.82
C ARG A 396 8.64 8.09 -21.21
N GLU A 397 9.61 8.27 -22.11
CA GLU A 397 10.00 9.58 -22.64
C GLU A 397 8.84 10.26 -23.41
N ILE A 398 8.21 9.52 -24.33
CA ILE A 398 7.05 10.01 -25.10
C ILE A 398 5.89 10.33 -24.16
N TYR A 399 5.57 9.43 -23.23
CA TYR A 399 4.50 9.63 -22.25
C TYR A 399 4.72 10.92 -21.43
N PHE A 400 5.93 11.11 -20.90
CA PHE A 400 6.27 12.31 -20.15
C PHE A 400 6.23 13.60 -20.99
N LYS A 401 6.69 13.55 -22.25
CA LYS A 401 6.62 14.70 -23.17
C LYS A 401 5.20 15.28 -23.27
N HIS A 402 4.20 14.41 -23.41
CA HIS A 402 2.78 14.82 -23.49
C HIS A 402 2.20 15.22 -22.14
N ILE A 403 2.59 14.56 -21.04
CA ILE A 403 2.24 15.00 -19.67
C ILE A 403 2.73 16.44 -19.44
N LYS A 404 3.98 16.72 -19.80
CA LYS A 404 4.58 18.03 -19.57
C LYS A 404 3.81 19.11 -20.32
N SER A 405 3.68 18.98 -21.64
CA SER A 405 3.05 20.00 -22.48
C SER A 405 1.54 20.15 -22.23
N GLY A 406 0.87 19.03 -21.95
CA GLY A 406 -0.57 18.96 -21.74
C GLY A 406 -1.04 19.39 -20.37
N LEU A 407 -0.25 19.12 -19.32
CA LEU A 407 -0.65 19.27 -17.92
C LEU A 407 0.30 20.16 -17.13
N LEU A 408 1.58 19.78 -17.01
CA LEU A 408 2.51 20.49 -16.11
C LEU A 408 2.78 21.94 -16.57
N ASP A 409 2.93 22.16 -17.88
CA ASP A 409 3.07 23.50 -18.48
C ASP A 409 1.78 24.32 -18.39
N LYS A 410 0.65 23.70 -18.03
CA LYS A 410 -0.62 24.39 -17.71
C LYS A 410 -0.78 24.71 -16.24
N GLY A 411 0.20 24.35 -15.41
CA GLY A 411 0.26 24.66 -13.98
C GLY A 411 -0.12 23.50 -13.05
N VAL A 412 -0.47 22.32 -13.57
CA VAL A 412 -0.77 21.14 -12.75
C VAL A 412 0.41 20.82 -11.82
N ASP A 413 0.14 20.66 -10.53
CA ASP A 413 1.17 20.51 -9.50
C ASP A 413 1.52 19.06 -9.18
N ALA A 414 0.60 18.13 -9.40
CA ALA A 414 0.78 16.72 -9.09
C ALA A 414 0.00 15.81 -10.04
N LEU A 415 0.47 14.58 -10.18
CA LEU A 415 -0.11 13.58 -11.06
C LEU A 415 -0.78 12.48 -10.25
N TRP A 416 -1.95 12.04 -10.68
CA TRP A 416 -2.61 10.85 -10.16
C TRP A 416 -2.60 9.76 -11.24
N MET A 417 -1.70 8.79 -11.09
CA MET A 417 -1.50 7.67 -12.01
C MET A 417 -2.42 6.50 -11.66
N ASP A 418 -3.51 6.38 -12.38
CA ASP A 418 -4.47 5.29 -12.22
C ASP A 418 -4.16 4.14 -13.19
N GLY A 419 -4.69 2.93 -12.94
CA GLY A 419 -4.49 1.78 -13.85
C GLY A 419 -3.08 1.18 -13.87
N THR A 420 -2.27 1.42 -12.84
CA THR A 420 -0.82 1.11 -12.83
C THR A 420 -0.44 -0.33 -12.49
N GLU A 421 -1.40 -1.21 -12.25
CA GLU A 421 -1.22 -2.67 -12.15
C GLU A 421 -0.97 -3.32 -13.51
N VAL A 422 -1.14 -2.54 -14.59
CA VAL A 422 -1.50 -2.96 -15.96
C VAL A 422 -2.99 -3.27 -16.08
N GLU A 423 -3.82 -2.23 -16.01
CA GLU A 423 -5.27 -2.35 -16.17
C GLU A 423 -5.66 -2.67 -17.62
N VAL A 424 -5.85 -3.96 -17.91
CA VAL A 424 -6.21 -4.47 -19.25
C VAL A 424 -7.64 -4.99 -19.35
N SER A 425 -8.26 -5.38 -18.23
CA SER A 425 -9.62 -5.93 -18.19
C SER A 425 -10.32 -5.61 -16.86
N SER A 426 -11.65 -5.74 -16.81
CA SER A 426 -12.45 -5.61 -15.59
C SER A 426 -12.13 -6.67 -14.51
N ALA A 427 -11.31 -7.67 -14.84
CA ALA A 427 -10.97 -8.79 -13.97
C ALA A 427 -9.90 -8.46 -12.91
N MET A 428 -9.37 -7.25 -12.92
CA MET A 428 -8.27 -6.78 -12.05
C MET A 428 -8.57 -6.80 -10.54
N TRP A 429 -9.76 -7.23 -10.13
CA TRP A 429 -10.15 -7.50 -8.74
C TRP A 429 -9.75 -8.89 -8.28
N ASN A 430 -9.67 -9.82 -9.24
CA ASN A 430 -9.29 -11.20 -9.02
C ASN A 430 -7.83 -11.40 -9.46
N PRO A 431 -6.94 -11.84 -8.56
CA PRO A 431 -5.53 -11.99 -8.89
C PRO A 431 -5.27 -13.07 -9.96
N VAL A 432 -6.04 -14.16 -10.01
CA VAL A 432 -5.88 -15.23 -11.01
C VAL A 432 -6.19 -14.70 -12.41
N ASP A 433 -7.25 -13.91 -12.51
CA ASP A 433 -7.70 -13.36 -13.78
C ASP A 433 -6.74 -12.27 -14.26
N ASN A 434 -6.25 -11.44 -13.34
CA ASN A 434 -5.26 -10.42 -13.67
C ASN A 434 -3.96 -11.03 -14.20
N VAL A 435 -3.52 -12.16 -13.64
CA VAL A 435 -2.37 -12.93 -14.16
C VAL A 435 -2.63 -13.33 -15.61
N ARG A 436 -3.78 -13.98 -15.87
CA ARG A 436 -4.13 -14.48 -17.21
C ARG A 436 -4.16 -13.34 -18.23
N ASP A 437 -4.84 -12.24 -17.91
CA ASP A 437 -5.07 -11.15 -18.85
C ASP A 437 -3.80 -10.33 -19.11
N THR A 438 -2.96 -10.14 -18.09
CA THR A 438 -1.66 -9.47 -18.26
C THR A 438 -0.70 -10.33 -19.09
N LYS A 439 -0.64 -11.65 -18.85
CA LYS A 439 0.16 -12.57 -19.67
C LYS A 439 -0.33 -12.64 -21.12
N ALA A 440 -1.64 -12.50 -21.35
CA ALA A 440 -2.21 -12.47 -22.70
C ALA A 440 -1.76 -11.28 -23.56
N LEU A 441 -1.13 -10.25 -22.95
CA LEU A 441 -0.46 -9.18 -23.70
C LEU A 441 0.77 -9.66 -24.47
N GLY A 442 1.35 -10.81 -24.10
CA GLY A 442 2.55 -11.37 -24.69
C GLY A 442 3.82 -10.70 -24.16
N SER A 443 4.54 -10.00 -25.04
CA SER A 443 5.83 -9.38 -24.70
C SER A 443 5.76 -7.87 -24.58
N ASN A 444 6.51 -7.33 -23.63
CA ASN A 444 6.88 -5.93 -23.52
C ASN A 444 8.35 -5.71 -23.98
N ALA A 445 8.83 -4.46 -23.94
CA ALA A 445 10.16 -4.09 -24.39
C ALA A 445 11.33 -4.79 -23.63
N MET A 446 11.07 -5.42 -22.48
CA MET A 446 12.07 -6.19 -21.73
C MET A 446 11.91 -7.71 -21.87
N GLY A 447 10.76 -8.20 -22.34
CA GLY A 447 10.47 -9.63 -22.54
C GLY A 447 9.00 -9.98 -22.25
N ASP A 448 8.71 -11.28 -22.16
CA ASP A 448 7.37 -11.81 -21.89
C ASP A 448 6.80 -11.35 -20.53
N PHE A 449 5.50 -11.07 -20.46
CA PHE A 449 4.81 -10.64 -19.23
C PHE A 449 4.82 -11.70 -18.11
N THR A 450 5.01 -12.99 -18.43
CA THR A 450 5.23 -14.01 -17.41
C THR A 450 6.49 -13.75 -16.60
N ARG A 451 7.52 -13.14 -17.21
CA ARG A 451 8.77 -12.74 -16.52
C ARG A 451 8.64 -11.39 -15.82
N TYR A 452 7.91 -10.45 -16.40
CA TYR A 452 7.80 -9.07 -15.92
C TYR A 452 6.36 -8.66 -15.59
N LEU A 453 5.71 -9.44 -14.73
CA LEU A 453 4.29 -9.28 -14.42
C LEU A 453 4.03 -8.05 -13.53
N ASN A 454 4.76 -7.94 -12.43
CA ASN A 454 4.42 -7.03 -11.33
C ASN A 454 5.06 -5.61 -11.33
N PRO A 455 6.19 -5.30 -12.01
CA PRO A 455 6.94 -4.05 -11.78
C PRO A 455 6.44 -2.85 -12.59
N TYR A 456 5.31 -2.94 -13.32
CA TYR A 456 4.84 -1.86 -14.21
C TYR A 456 4.72 -0.50 -13.51
N SER A 457 4.12 -0.46 -12.31
CA SER A 457 3.96 0.77 -11.51
C SER A 457 5.30 1.47 -11.22
N LEU A 458 6.35 0.70 -10.91
CA LEU A 458 7.69 1.27 -10.70
C LEU A 458 8.19 1.97 -11.96
N LEU A 459 8.07 1.32 -13.11
CA LEU A 459 8.63 1.82 -14.36
C LEU A 459 7.89 3.06 -14.85
N THR A 460 6.54 3.04 -14.81
CA THR A 460 5.74 4.19 -15.25
C THR A 460 5.95 5.40 -14.34
N THR A 461 6.00 5.23 -13.01
CA THR A 461 6.29 6.33 -12.06
C THR A 461 7.73 6.82 -12.15
N GLU A 462 8.69 5.93 -12.44
CA GLU A 462 10.08 6.33 -12.67
C GLU A 462 10.22 7.26 -13.89
N GLY A 463 9.46 6.97 -14.96
CA GLY A 463 9.40 7.83 -16.14
C GLY A 463 8.92 9.24 -15.84
N THR A 464 7.80 9.37 -15.12
CA THR A 464 7.23 10.67 -14.75
C THR A 464 8.09 11.43 -13.74
N TYR A 465 8.70 10.73 -12.77
CA TYR A 465 9.61 11.32 -11.79
C TYR A 465 10.87 11.89 -12.45
N LYS A 466 11.57 11.08 -13.27
CA LYS A 466 12.79 11.51 -13.98
C LYS A 466 12.51 12.68 -14.91
N GLY A 467 11.39 12.64 -15.63
CA GLY A 467 10.96 13.74 -16.50
C GLY A 467 10.73 15.06 -15.76
N GLN A 468 9.98 15.02 -14.64
CA GLN A 468 9.74 16.22 -13.84
C GLN A 468 11.03 16.78 -13.24
N ARG A 469 11.88 15.92 -12.66
CA ARG A 469 13.19 16.29 -12.13
C ARG A 469 14.12 16.90 -13.18
N ALA A 470 14.02 16.49 -14.44
CA ALA A 470 14.82 17.02 -15.53
C ALA A 470 14.35 18.41 -16.01
N THR A 471 13.15 18.86 -15.61
CA THR A 471 12.50 20.04 -16.19
C THR A 471 12.09 21.08 -15.14
N SER A 472 12.18 20.76 -13.85
CA SER A 472 11.77 21.62 -12.74
C SER A 472 12.53 21.26 -11.46
N ASP A 473 12.82 22.27 -10.62
CA ASP A 473 13.35 22.07 -9.26
C ASP A 473 12.23 21.92 -8.21
N LYS A 474 10.95 22.01 -8.62
CA LYS A 474 9.80 21.73 -7.74
C LYS A 474 9.78 20.25 -7.35
N ARG A 475 9.36 19.97 -6.12
CA ARG A 475 9.17 18.60 -5.64
C ARG A 475 8.12 17.89 -6.45
N VAL A 476 8.42 16.64 -6.77
CA VAL A 476 7.48 15.76 -7.44
C VAL A 476 6.54 15.19 -6.40
N PHE A 477 5.25 15.11 -6.75
CA PHE A 477 4.30 14.28 -6.03
C PHE A 477 3.44 13.53 -7.04
N THR A 478 3.46 12.20 -6.93
CA THR A 478 2.63 11.31 -7.72
C THR A 478 1.81 10.44 -6.78
N LEU A 479 0.50 10.35 -7.02
CA LEU A 479 -0.37 9.34 -6.41
C LEU A 479 -0.51 8.19 -7.42
N THR A 480 -0.31 6.92 -7.04
CA THR A 480 -0.33 5.76 -7.97
C THR A 480 -1.11 4.55 -7.41
N ARG A 481 -1.88 3.82 -8.23
CA ARG A 481 -2.83 2.81 -7.68
C ARG A 481 -2.13 1.56 -7.18
N SER A 482 -1.06 1.19 -7.86
CA SER A 482 -0.17 0.10 -7.48
C SER A 482 1.18 0.64 -7.03
N ALA A 483 1.96 -0.18 -6.34
CA ALA A 483 3.37 0.09 -6.04
C ALA A 483 4.18 -1.20 -6.22
N TRP A 484 5.50 -1.05 -6.23
CA TRP A 484 6.44 -2.16 -6.26
C TRP A 484 7.66 -1.83 -5.40
N ALA A 485 8.54 -2.80 -5.17
CA ALA A 485 9.80 -2.52 -4.49
C ALA A 485 10.60 -1.44 -5.24
N GLY A 486 11.06 -0.41 -4.53
CA GLY A 486 11.80 0.72 -5.09
C GLY A 486 10.92 1.91 -5.49
N ALA A 487 9.59 1.78 -5.50
CA ALA A 487 8.69 2.85 -5.93
C ALA A 487 8.80 4.12 -5.08
N GLN A 488 9.20 4.01 -3.81
CA GLN A 488 9.40 5.18 -2.95
C GLN A 488 10.41 6.20 -3.52
N ARG A 489 11.36 5.77 -4.37
CA ARG A 489 12.40 6.67 -4.93
C ARG A 489 11.86 7.58 -6.02
N THR A 490 10.65 7.31 -6.53
CA THR A 490 10.01 8.03 -7.63
C THR A 490 9.04 9.11 -7.15
N ALA A 491 9.10 9.45 -5.86
CA ALA A 491 8.17 10.36 -5.19
C ALA A 491 6.68 9.97 -5.36
N ALA A 492 6.42 8.67 -5.39
CA ALA A 492 5.10 8.09 -5.55
C ALA A 492 4.53 7.64 -4.20
N ALA A 493 3.34 8.12 -3.86
CA ALA A 493 2.49 7.56 -2.80
C ALA A 493 1.48 6.60 -3.41
N SER A 494 1.24 5.45 -2.78
CA SER A 494 0.22 4.51 -3.26
C SER A 494 -1.12 4.65 -2.54
N TRP A 495 -2.21 4.20 -3.15
CA TRP A 495 -3.49 4.02 -2.47
C TRP A 495 -4.11 2.65 -2.72
N SER A 496 -4.98 2.21 -1.82
CA SER A 496 -5.57 0.87 -1.80
C SER A 496 -6.55 0.51 -2.93
N GLY A 497 -6.69 1.32 -3.98
CA GLY A 497 -7.67 1.09 -5.06
C GLY A 497 -9.13 1.37 -4.68
N ASP A 498 -10.05 0.87 -5.52
CA ASP A 498 -11.47 1.25 -5.53
C ASP A 498 -12.30 0.47 -4.50
N ILE A 499 -11.91 0.57 -3.24
CA ILE A 499 -12.47 -0.19 -2.13
C ILE A 499 -13.98 0.07 -1.89
N TYR A 500 -14.70 -0.92 -1.38
CA TYR A 500 -16.11 -0.77 -0.99
C TYR A 500 -16.23 -0.16 0.42
N ALA A 501 -17.25 0.66 0.63
CA ALA A 501 -17.61 1.18 1.93
C ALA A 501 -18.15 0.04 2.80
N SER A 502 -17.39 -0.39 3.80
CA SER A 502 -17.86 -1.27 4.88
C SER A 502 -16.93 -1.17 6.09
N TRP A 503 -17.41 -1.56 7.28
CA TRP A 503 -16.57 -1.64 8.49
C TRP A 503 -15.44 -2.67 8.35
N LYS A 504 -15.69 -3.79 7.65
CA LYS A 504 -14.66 -4.79 7.35
C LYS A 504 -13.56 -4.18 6.47
N THR A 505 -13.94 -3.50 5.41
CA THR A 505 -12.99 -2.86 4.51
C THR A 505 -12.21 -1.76 5.22
N PHE A 506 -12.84 -1.02 6.13
CA PHE A 506 -12.14 -0.07 6.98
C PHE A 506 -11.08 -0.75 7.87
N ALA A 507 -11.40 -1.87 8.53
CA ALA A 507 -10.43 -2.64 9.32
C ALA A 507 -9.24 -3.12 8.45
N GLN A 508 -9.50 -3.62 7.25
CA GLN A 508 -8.46 -4.00 6.28
C GLN A 508 -7.53 -2.83 5.92
N GLN A 509 -8.02 -1.59 5.90
CA GLN A 509 -7.17 -0.42 5.62
C GLN A 509 -6.16 -0.15 6.72
N VAL A 510 -6.50 -0.43 7.98
CA VAL A 510 -5.59 -0.25 9.12
C VAL A 510 -4.44 -1.24 9.00
N ALA A 511 -4.77 -2.53 8.86
CA ALA A 511 -3.77 -3.59 8.75
C ALA A 511 -2.92 -3.48 7.48
N GLY A 512 -3.57 -3.24 6.34
CA GLY A 512 -2.92 -3.12 5.04
C GLY A 512 -1.99 -1.90 4.93
N GLY A 513 -2.38 -0.76 5.49
CA GLY A 513 -1.53 0.44 5.51
C GLY A 513 -0.21 0.24 6.26
N VAL A 514 -0.26 -0.49 7.39
CA VAL A 514 0.96 -0.90 8.13
C VAL A 514 1.83 -1.83 7.28
N ASN A 515 1.24 -2.82 6.62
CA ASN A 515 1.98 -3.77 5.79
C ASN A 515 2.57 -3.15 4.51
N VAL A 516 1.99 -2.09 3.97
CA VAL A 516 2.65 -1.29 2.91
C VAL A 516 3.83 -0.53 3.49
N THR A 517 3.63 0.20 4.58
CA THR A 517 4.63 1.15 5.08
C THR A 517 5.87 0.49 5.71
N ILE A 518 5.70 -0.67 6.35
CA ILE A 518 6.81 -1.45 6.91
C ILE A 518 7.76 -2.03 5.84
N THR A 519 7.32 -2.19 4.59
CA THR A 519 8.19 -2.65 3.49
C THR A 519 9.24 -1.63 3.06
N GLY A 520 9.16 -0.42 3.61
CA GLY A 520 9.91 0.71 3.09
C GLY A 520 9.20 1.46 1.98
N ASN A 521 7.87 1.42 1.87
CA ASN A 521 7.12 2.39 1.05
C ASN A 521 6.38 3.37 1.97
N PRO A 522 6.96 4.54 2.31
CA PRO A 522 6.60 5.27 3.53
C PRO A 522 5.31 6.10 3.41
N TYR A 523 4.84 6.33 2.19
CA TYR A 523 3.71 7.20 1.89
C TYR A 523 2.61 6.40 1.21
N TRP A 524 1.47 6.28 1.89
CA TRP A 524 0.31 5.52 1.47
C TRP A 524 -0.98 6.21 1.92
N THR A 525 -2.08 5.97 1.21
CA THR A 525 -3.43 6.45 1.55
C THR A 525 -4.52 5.48 1.11
N GLN A 526 -5.77 5.84 1.35
CA GLN A 526 -6.97 5.12 0.92
C GLN A 526 -8.07 6.11 0.54
N ASP A 527 -9.20 5.60 0.04
CA ASP A 527 -10.40 6.37 -0.27
C ASP A 527 -11.30 6.50 0.96
N THR A 528 -11.18 7.62 1.68
CA THR A 528 -11.88 7.81 2.96
C THR A 528 -13.39 7.70 2.78
N GLY A 529 -13.99 6.70 3.41
CA GLY A 529 -15.43 6.38 3.30
C GLY A 529 -15.79 5.35 2.23
N GLY A 530 -14.80 4.80 1.52
CA GLY A 530 -14.96 3.84 0.42
C GLY A 530 -15.19 4.51 -0.93
N PHE A 531 -14.62 3.94 -1.99
CA PHE A 531 -14.87 4.33 -3.37
C PHE A 531 -16.33 4.05 -3.75
N PHE A 532 -16.77 2.80 -3.59
CA PHE A 532 -18.15 2.37 -3.84
C PHE A 532 -18.98 2.39 -2.55
N VAL A 533 -20.19 2.97 -2.59
CA VAL A 533 -21.10 3.13 -1.44
C VAL A 533 -22.41 2.38 -1.68
N THR A 534 -22.32 1.18 -2.26
CA THR A 534 -23.49 0.40 -2.70
C THR A 534 -24.35 -0.09 -1.55
N ASP A 535 -23.73 -0.42 -0.42
CA ASP A 535 -24.41 -1.05 0.73
C ASP A 535 -25.12 -0.02 1.65
N PHE A 536 -25.05 1.26 1.28
CA PHE A 536 -25.65 2.36 2.02
C PHE A 536 -26.61 3.14 1.13
N PRO A 537 -27.87 2.68 0.99
CA PRO A 537 -28.85 3.34 0.13
C PRO A 537 -29.05 4.80 0.54
N GLY A 538 -29.07 5.69 -0.44
CA GLY A 538 -29.11 7.14 -0.22
C GLY A 538 -27.76 7.80 0.03
N GLY A 539 -26.65 7.03 0.03
CA GLY A 539 -25.29 7.56 0.02
C GLY A 539 -25.00 8.47 1.19
N GLU A 540 -24.64 9.73 0.90
CA GLU A 540 -24.35 10.76 1.90
C GLU A 540 -25.54 11.11 2.81
N LYS A 541 -26.75 10.69 2.44
CA LYS A 541 -27.96 10.84 3.27
C LYS A 541 -28.17 9.69 4.25
N ASN A 542 -27.44 8.59 4.09
CA ASN A 542 -27.56 7.41 4.94
C ASN A 542 -26.80 7.61 6.26
N PRO A 543 -27.47 7.57 7.44
CA PRO A 543 -26.81 7.80 8.72
C PRO A 543 -25.76 6.74 9.07
N ALA A 544 -25.93 5.50 8.63
CA ALA A 544 -24.93 4.44 8.86
C ALA A 544 -23.64 4.69 8.07
N TRP A 545 -23.74 5.20 6.84
CA TRP A 545 -22.57 5.60 6.08
C TRP A 545 -21.90 6.84 6.67
N ARG A 546 -22.67 7.81 7.16
CA ARG A 546 -22.11 9.02 7.80
C ARG A 546 -21.27 8.70 9.02
N GLU A 547 -21.71 7.75 9.85
CA GLU A 547 -20.92 7.26 10.97
C GLU A 547 -19.63 6.57 10.48
N LEU A 548 -19.73 5.67 9.50
CA LEU A 548 -18.57 5.03 8.88
C LEU A 548 -17.60 6.07 8.35
N TYR A 549 -18.09 7.05 7.59
CA TYR A 549 -17.29 8.14 7.01
C TYR A 549 -16.60 8.96 8.08
N ALA A 550 -17.30 9.36 9.14
CA ALA A 550 -16.71 10.10 10.27
C ALA A 550 -15.56 9.34 10.94
N ARG A 551 -15.73 8.04 11.22
CA ARG A 551 -14.69 7.20 11.82
C ARG A 551 -13.50 6.98 10.88
N TRP A 552 -13.77 6.76 9.60
CA TRP A 552 -12.74 6.60 8.59
C TRP A 552 -11.94 7.89 8.38
N PHE A 553 -12.60 9.03 8.50
CA PHE A 553 -11.98 10.35 8.39
C PHE A 553 -11.08 10.66 9.60
N GLN A 554 -11.46 10.25 10.81
CA GLN A 554 -10.57 10.30 11.98
C GLN A 554 -9.29 9.49 11.75
N TYR A 555 -9.40 8.29 11.19
CA TYR A 555 -8.24 7.49 10.77
C TYR A 555 -7.40 8.20 9.72
N ALA A 556 -8.03 8.75 8.68
CA ALA A 556 -7.35 9.41 7.56
C ALA A 556 -6.40 10.55 8.00
N ALA A 557 -6.69 11.23 9.12
CA ALA A 557 -5.80 12.25 9.70
C ALA A 557 -4.42 11.68 10.12
N PHE A 558 -4.32 10.38 10.36
CA PHE A 558 -3.10 9.67 10.77
C PHE A 558 -2.55 8.74 9.67
N ASN A 559 -3.10 8.80 8.46
CA ASN A 559 -2.44 8.20 7.29
C ASN A 559 -1.24 9.08 6.88
N PRO A 560 -0.21 8.51 6.23
CA PRO A 560 0.88 9.32 5.66
C PRO A 560 0.38 10.48 4.78
N ILE A 561 -0.60 10.21 3.90
CA ILE A 561 -1.32 11.20 3.09
C ILE A 561 -2.82 11.15 3.47
N MET A 562 -3.46 12.30 3.67
CA MET A 562 -4.87 12.41 4.05
C MET A 562 -5.73 12.77 2.84
N ARG A 563 -6.56 11.85 2.36
CA ARG A 563 -7.34 12.02 1.13
C ARG A 563 -8.78 11.53 1.25
N VAL A 564 -9.70 12.31 0.67
CA VAL A 564 -11.10 11.94 0.44
C VAL A 564 -11.30 11.69 -1.06
N HIS A 565 -11.95 10.58 -1.40
CA HIS A 565 -12.28 10.23 -2.79
C HIS A 565 -13.41 9.17 -2.84
N GLY A 566 -14.03 9.04 -4.00
CA GLY A 566 -14.93 7.95 -4.36
C GLY A 566 -15.98 8.35 -5.40
N THR A 567 -16.80 7.39 -5.82
CA THR A 567 -17.87 7.56 -6.83
C THR A 567 -19.25 7.72 -6.19
N SER A 568 -20.24 8.13 -6.99
CA SER A 568 -21.69 7.99 -6.78
C SER A 568 -22.35 8.73 -5.60
N VAL A 569 -21.57 9.29 -4.66
CA VAL A 569 -22.07 10.05 -3.50
C VAL A 569 -21.27 11.34 -3.31
N GLU A 570 -21.90 12.38 -2.77
CA GLU A 570 -21.18 13.60 -2.38
C GLU A 570 -20.38 13.34 -1.08
N ARG A 571 -19.16 13.89 -0.99
CA ARG A 571 -18.26 13.60 0.16
C ARG A 571 -17.62 14.86 0.76
N GLU A 572 -17.80 16.01 0.12
CA GLU A 572 -17.27 17.29 0.57
C GLU A 572 -17.68 17.55 2.02
N PRO A 573 -16.74 17.62 2.98
CA PRO A 573 -17.05 17.68 4.40
C PRO A 573 -18.00 18.81 4.80
N TYR A 574 -17.95 19.95 4.10
CA TYR A 574 -18.81 21.09 4.38
C TYR A 574 -20.31 20.81 4.20
N LEU A 575 -20.70 19.79 3.42
CA LEU A 575 -22.10 19.41 3.24
C LEU A 575 -22.73 18.90 4.54
N PHE A 576 -21.92 18.28 5.39
CA PHE A 576 -22.39 17.73 6.67
C PHE A 576 -22.72 18.81 7.69
N LYS A 577 -22.29 20.05 7.47
CA LYS A 577 -22.64 21.17 8.35
C LYS A 577 -24.16 21.33 8.48
N THR A 578 -24.90 21.03 7.42
CA THR A 578 -26.37 21.03 7.40
C THR A 578 -26.94 19.61 7.48
N LEU A 579 -26.34 18.63 6.81
CA LEU A 579 -26.88 17.26 6.77
C LEU A 579 -26.76 16.52 8.10
N ASP A 580 -25.68 16.77 8.86
CA ASP A 580 -25.35 16.07 10.10
C ASP A 580 -24.26 16.83 10.92
N PRO A 581 -24.64 17.84 11.73
CA PRO A 581 -23.68 18.69 12.45
C PRO A 581 -22.68 17.95 13.36
N PRO A 582 -23.05 16.87 14.08
CA PRO A 582 -22.08 16.04 14.82
C PRO A 582 -21.01 15.41 13.92
N VAL A 583 -21.38 14.92 12.74
CA VAL A 583 -20.43 14.40 11.76
C VAL A 583 -19.54 15.53 11.26
N TYR A 584 -20.09 16.68 10.87
CA TYR A 584 -19.29 17.83 10.43
C TYR A 584 -18.25 18.27 11.47
N LYS A 585 -18.66 18.38 12.74
CA LYS A 585 -17.74 18.68 13.85
C LYS A 585 -16.58 17.69 13.87
N THR A 586 -16.87 16.39 13.77
CA THR A 586 -15.86 15.32 13.75
C THR A 586 -14.90 15.46 12.57
N LEU A 587 -15.41 15.71 11.36
CA LEU A 587 -14.59 15.89 10.15
C LEU A 587 -13.69 17.13 10.28
N LEU A 588 -14.24 18.24 10.78
CA LEU A 588 -13.50 19.49 10.96
C LEU A 588 -12.41 19.36 12.02
N GLU A 589 -12.72 18.80 13.19
CA GLU A 589 -11.74 18.63 14.28
C GLU A 589 -10.61 17.67 13.91
N ALA A 590 -10.92 16.56 13.22
CA ALA A 590 -9.90 15.65 12.70
C ALA A 590 -8.98 16.35 11.67
N THR A 591 -9.55 17.15 10.76
CA THR A 591 -8.77 17.95 9.82
C THR A 591 -7.93 18.98 10.55
N GLN A 592 -8.50 19.74 11.47
CA GLN A 592 -7.76 20.74 12.23
C GLN A 592 -6.60 20.11 13.02
N LEU A 593 -6.80 18.93 13.61
CA LEU A 593 -5.73 18.18 14.26
C LEU A 593 -4.62 17.80 13.27
N ARG A 594 -4.95 17.35 12.05
CA ARG A 594 -3.96 17.10 10.98
C ARG A 594 -3.09 18.33 10.71
N TYR A 595 -3.71 19.50 10.53
CA TYR A 595 -2.99 20.75 10.24
C TYR A 595 -2.17 21.23 11.43
N ARG A 596 -2.71 21.10 12.66
CA ARG A 596 -1.94 21.35 13.88
C ARG A 596 -0.73 20.43 13.96
N LEU A 597 -0.83 19.16 13.55
CA LEU A 597 0.29 18.22 13.56
C LEU A 597 1.29 18.41 12.40
N LEU A 598 1.11 19.38 11.50
CA LEU A 598 2.04 19.56 10.37
C LEU A 598 3.51 19.74 10.79
N PRO A 599 3.90 20.50 11.84
CA PRO A 599 5.29 20.55 12.28
C PRO A 599 5.83 19.19 12.71
N TYR A 600 5.00 18.35 13.35
CA TYR A 600 5.35 16.97 13.70
C TYR A 600 5.49 16.10 12.44
N THR A 601 4.44 15.99 11.64
CA THR A 601 4.40 15.14 10.43
C THR A 601 5.46 15.52 9.41
N TYR A 602 5.67 16.82 9.17
CA TYR A 602 6.67 17.31 8.21
C TYR A 602 8.12 17.13 8.69
N SER A 603 8.33 17.15 10.00
CA SER A 603 9.66 16.80 10.53
C SER A 603 9.92 15.30 10.45
N LEU A 604 8.88 14.48 10.61
CA LEU A 604 9.00 13.05 10.40
C LEU A 604 9.20 12.68 8.93
N SER A 605 8.59 13.38 7.98
CA SER A 605 8.89 13.17 6.54
C SER A 605 10.35 13.51 6.23
N ALA A 606 10.90 14.57 6.83
CA ALA A 606 12.33 14.84 6.72
C ALA A 606 13.20 13.74 7.33
N LYS A 607 12.74 13.11 8.40
CA LYS A 607 13.38 11.93 9.00
C LYS A 607 13.26 10.69 8.11
N VAL A 608 12.15 10.51 7.39
CA VAL A 608 11.98 9.46 6.36
C VAL A 608 13.05 9.63 5.26
N THR A 609 13.27 10.85 4.79
CA THR A 609 14.27 11.13 3.74
C THR A 609 15.70 11.06 4.23
N ALA A 610 16.01 11.67 5.38
CA ALA A 610 17.39 11.78 5.88
C ALA A 610 17.86 10.51 6.62
N ASP A 611 16.97 9.87 7.36
CA ASP A 611 17.32 8.79 8.30
C ASP A 611 16.59 7.47 7.95
N ARG A 612 15.91 7.41 6.81
CA ARG A 612 15.18 6.22 6.30
C ARG A 612 14.13 5.69 7.28
N TYR A 613 13.52 6.61 8.01
CA TYR A 613 12.47 6.32 8.99
C TYR A 613 11.16 5.86 8.32
N THR A 614 10.24 5.35 9.15
CA THR A 614 8.89 4.97 8.76
C THR A 614 7.86 5.76 9.57
N LEU A 615 6.88 6.38 8.91
CA LEU A 615 5.90 7.28 9.53
C LEU A 615 4.72 6.53 10.17
N MET A 616 4.01 5.68 9.43
CA MET A 616 2.97 4.77 9.94
C MET A 616 3.62 3.42 10.24
N ARG A 617 3.55 2.94 11.47
CA ARG A 617 4.49 1.91 11.96
C ARG A 617 3.76 0.79 12.67
N ALA A 618 4.13 -0.45 12.36
CA ALA A 618 3.71 -1.60 13.16
C ALA A 618 4.21 -1.42 14.61
N LEU A 619 3.37 -1.71 15.60
CA LEU A 619 3.76 -1.65 17.01
C LEU A 619 5.09 -2.35 17.35
N PRO A 620 5.43 -3.55 16.84
CA PRO A 620 6.72 -4.18 17.12
C PRO A 620 7.95 -3.39 16.65
N MET A 621 7.82 -2.41 15.75
CA MET A 621 8.96 -1.55 15.38
C MET A 621 9.47 -0.73 16.58
N ASP A 622 8.56 -0.32 17.45
CA ASP A 622 8.85 0.48 18.65
C ASP A 622 8.85 -0.37 19.94
N PHE A 623 8.18 -1.53 19.92
CA PHE A 623 8.02 -2.45 21.04
C PHE A 623 8.44 -3.91 20.71
N PRO A 624 9.63 -4.16 20.13
CA PRO A 624 10.03 -5.49 19.65
C PRO A 624 10.20 -6.53 20.77
N LYS A 625 10.24 -6.10 22.04
CA LYS A 625 10.32 -6.97 23.21
C LYS A 625 8.95 -7.33 23.78
N ASP A 626 7.86 -6.93 23.13
CA ASP A 626 6.49 -7.14 23.58
C ASP A 626 5.70 -7.99 22.59
N PRO A 627 5.73 -9.34 22.71
CA PRO A 627 5.02 -10.24 21.79
C PRO A 627 3.51 -10.00 21.73
N ALA A 628 2.91 -9.41 22.78
CA ALA A 628 1.50 -9.03 22.77
C ALA A 628 1.17 -8.02 21.65
N THR A 629 2.18 -7.29 21.15
CA THR A 629 2.01 -6.34 20.04
C THR A 629 2.04 -7.00 18.65
N PHE A 630 2.49 -8.25 18.54
CA PHE A 630 2.83 -8.83 17.24
C PHE A 630 1.60 -9.14 16.37
N GLY A 631 0.46 -9.43 17.01
CA GLY A 631 -0.82 -9.72 16.37
C GLY A 631 -1.86 -8.61 16.50
N ILE A 632 -1.47 -7.40 16.90
CA ILE A 632 -2.41 -6.28 16.97
C ILE A 632 -2.65 -5.74 15.56
N ASN A 633 -3.90 -5.77 15.13
CA ASN A 633 -4.30 -5.50 13.75
C ASN A 633 -5.01 -4.16 13.55
N ASP A 634 -5.48 -3.57 14.65
CA ASP A 634 -6.36 -2.39 14.67
C ASP A 634 -5.65 -1.12 15.19
N SER A 635 -4.36 -1.22 15.52
CA SER A 635 -3.60 -0.13 16.13
C SER A 635 -2.19 -0.04 15.57
N PHE A 636 -1.66 1.18 15.49
CA PHE A 636 -0.33 1.45 14.96
C PHE A 636 0.30 2.68 15.61
N MET A 637 1.61 2.85 15.47
CA MET A 637 2.30 4.08 15.85
C MET A 637 2.33 5.05 14.66
N PHE A 638 1.90 6.30 14.87
CA PHE A 638 2.09 7.42 13.94
C PHE A 638 3.28 8.27 14.40
N GLY A 639 4.43 8.02 13.80
CA GLY A 639 5.73 8.46 14.28
C GLY A 639 6.08 7.84 15.64
N PRO A 640 7.05 8.41 16.38
CA PRO A 640 7.51 7.82 17.63
C PRO A 640 6.55 8.02 18.83
N SER A 641 5.54 8.89 18.70
CA SER A 641 4.82 9.42 19.86
C SER A 641 3.37 8.98 19.99
N LEU A 642 2.66 8.74 18.89
CA LEU A 642 1.20 8.59 18.89
C LEU A 642 0.80 7.15 18.58
N LEU A 643 0.14 6.47 19.52
CA LEU A 643 -0.56 5.20 19.29
C LEU A 643 -1.99 5.52 18.86
N VAL A 644 -2.32 5.15 17.63
CA VAL A 644 -3.61 5.39 16.98
C VAL A 644 -4.40 4.08 16.96
N HIS A 645 -5.63 4.09 17.47
CA HIS A 645 -6.53 2.93 17.41
C HIS A 645 -7.89 3.38 16.82
N PRO A 646 -8.08 3.25 15.50
CA PRO A 646 -9.34 3.60 14.84
C PRO A 646 -10.53 2.78 15.32
N VAL A 647 -11.71 3.41 15.33
CA VAL A 647 -12.98 2.71 15.61
C VAL A 647 -13.46 2.06 14.32
N THR A 648 -13.24 0.75 14.17
CA THR A 648 -13.55 -0.02 12.95
C THR A 648 -14.86 -0.80 13.03
N ARG A 649 -15.81 -0.36 13.87
CA ARG A 649 -17.14 -0.97 14.01
C ARG A 649 -18.22 0.09 14.18
N ALA A 650 -19.44 -0.25 13.79
CA ALA A 650 -20.62 0.54 14.12
C ALA A 650 -20.82 0.63 15.64
N MET A 651 -21.19 1.82 16.10
CA MET A 651 -21.46 2.19 17.48
C MET A 651 -22.85 2.82 17.64
N TYR A 652 -23.35 3.53 16.63
CA TYR A 652 -24.67 4.18 16.67
C TYR A 652 -25.67 3.51 15.73
N ASN A 653 -25.28 3.32 14.48
CA ASN A 653 -26.10 2.80 13.38
C ASN A 653 -25.74 1.34 13.09
N ILE A 654 -26.02 0.47 14.06
CA ILE A 654 -25.79 -0.97 13.91
C ILE A 654 -26.85 -1.52 12.94
N LEU A 655 -26.38 -2.10 11.85
CA LEU A 655 -27.23 -2.78 10.87
C LEU A 655 -27.40 -4.26 11.26
N PRO A 656 -28.54 -4.90 10.94
CA PRO A 656 -28.68 -6.34 11.07
C PRO A 656 -27.62 -7.06 10.24
N SER A 657 -27.28 -8.29 10.62
CA SER A 657 -26.33 -9.11 9.86
C SER A 657 -26.81 -9.28 8.41
N SER A 658 -25.91 -9.27 7.44
CA SER A 658 -26.28 -9.57 6.05
C SER A 658 -26.84 -11.00 5.95
N PRO A 659 -27.92 -11.23 5.17
CA PRO A 659 -28.48 -12.56 5.04
C PRO A 659 -27.46 -13.50 4.38
N THR A 660 -27.39 -14.74 4.86
CA THR A 660 -26.42 -15.73 4.38
C THR A 660 -26.99 -16.52 3.21
N THR A 661 -26.13 -17.02 2.32
CA THR A 661 -26.54 -17.95 1.27
C THR A 661 -27.11 -19.21 1.93
N VAL A 662 -28.28 -19.66 1.49
CA VAL A 662 -28.86 -20.92 1.99
C VAL A 662 -27.89 -22.07 1.69
N PRO A 663 -27.41 -22.83 2.70
CA PRO A 663 -26.41 -23.86 2.44
C PRO A 663 -26.99 -25.02 1.62
N GLY A 664 -26.20 -25.59 0.70
CA GLY A 664 -26.65 -26.72 -0.15
C GLY A 664 -27.19 -27.92 0.60
N ARG A 665 -26.68 -28.18 1.81
CA ARG A 665 -27.17 -29.25 2.69
C ARG A 665 -28.61 -29.02 3.20
N GLN A 666 -29.13 -27.79 3.13
CA GLN A 666 -30.53 -27.42 3.41
C GLN A 666 -31.41 -27.46 2.15
N LEU A 667 -30.84 -27.75 0.97
CA LEU A 667 -31.56 -27.77 -0.30
C LEU A 667 -31.65 -29.20 -0.83
N ARG A 668 -32.80 -29.56 -1.39
CA ARG A 668 -32.98 -30.85 -2.07
C ARG A 668 -33.65 -30.68 -3.42
N THR A 669 -33.18 -31.43 -4.41
CA THR A 669 -33.88 -31.64 -5.67
C THR A 669 -35.11 -32.52 -5.43
N ALA A 670 -36.03 -32.57 -6.41
CA ALA A 670 -37.21 -33.44 -6.33
C ALA A 670 -36.86 -34.93 -6.19
N ASP A 671 -35.71 -35.38 -6.72
CA ASP A 671 -35.18 -36.74 -6.57
C ASP A 671 -34.28 -36.93 -5.32
N GLY A 672 -34.19 -35.92 -4.44
CA GLY A 672 -33.55 -36.02 -3.13
C GLY A 672 -32.03 -35.79 -3.10
N LYS A 673 -31.42 -35.33 -4.20
CA LYS A 673 -29.99 -34.94 -4.23
C LYS A 673 -29.77 -33.60 -3.51
N PRO A 674 -28.58 -33.35 -2.93
CA PRO A 674 -28.23 -32.03 -2.40
C PRO A 674 -28.30 -30.94 -3.48
N GLY A 675 -28.83 -29.76 -3.15
CA GLY A 675 -28.96 -28.62 -4.08
C GLY A 675 -30.35 -28.46 -4.71
N LEU A 676 -30.47 -27.56 -5.69
CA LEU A 676 -31.68 -27.34 -6.48
C LEU A 676 -31.43 -27.70 -7.95
N THR A 677 -32.45 -28.17 -8.66
CA THR A 677 -32.34 -28.41 -10.11
C THR A 677 -32.42 -27.06 -10.81
N VAL A 678 -31.37 -26.67 -11.54
CA VAL A 678 -31.36 -25.46 -12.36
C VAL A 678 -31.55 -25.80 -13.83
N ARG A 679 -32.43 -25.06 -14.51
CA ARG A 679 -32.58 -25.08 -15.98
C ARG A 679 -32.22 -23.72 -16.54
N TYR A 680 -31.41 -23.73 -17.59
CA TYR A 680 -30.98 -22.53 -18.32
C TYR A 680 -31.71 -22.41 -19.65
N PHE A 681 -32.01 -21.17 -20.03
CA PHE A 681 -32.73 -20.83 -21.25
C PHE A 681 -32.02 -19.72 -21.99
N SER A 682 -32.00 -19.79 -23.32
CA SER A 682 -31.73 -18.61 -24.14
C SER A 682 -33.00 -17.77 -24.25
N GLY A 683 -32.82 -16.45 -24.10
CA GLY A 683 -33.89 -15.47 -23.96
C GLY A 683 -34.17 -15.13 -22.49
N GLU A 684 -34.79 -13.97 -22.27
CA GLU A 684 -35.00 -13.36 -20.95
C GLU A 684 -36.30 -13.84 -20.25
N ASN A 685 -37.10 -14.69 -20.92
CA ASN A 685 -38.41 -15.15 -20.45
C ASN A 685 -38.60 -16.66 -20.66
N PHE A 686 -37.54 -17.44 -20.54
CA PHE A 686 -37.56 -18.92 -20.61
C PHE A 686 -37.93 -19.49 -21.98
N GLU A 687 -37.57 -18.78 -23.05
CA GLU A 687 -38.02 -19.04 -24.42
C GLU A 687 -37.47 -20.35 -24.97
N THR A 688 -36.14 -20.57 -24.88
CA THR A 688 -35.50 -21.76 -25.45
C THR A 688 -34.65 -22.49 -24.41
N PRO A 689 -35.04 -23.69 -23.95
CA PRO A 689 -34.24 -24.50 -23.03
C PRO A 689 -32.87 -24.85 -23.62
N ARG A 690 -31.81 -24.77 -22.82
CA ARG A 690 -30.42 -25.03 -23.24
C ARG A 690 -29.73 -26.15 -22.49
N GLY A 691 -29.97 -26.26 -21.19
CA GLY A 691 -29.38 -27.31 -20.38
C GLY A 691 -29.90 -27.27 -18.96
N GLN A 692 -29.59 -28.33 -18.21
CA GLN A 692 -29.94 -28.46 -16.81
C GLN A 692 -28.81 -29.11 -16.02
N THR A 693 -28.70 -28.76 -14.75
CA THR A 693 -27.79 -29.39 -13.79
C THR A 693 -28.36 -29.27 -12.37
N VAL A 694 -27.63 -29.79 -11.38
CA VAL A 694 -27.90 -29.56 -9.96
C VAL A 694 -26.94 -28.50 -9.46
N ASP A 695 -27.47 -27.52 -8.75
CA ASP A 695 -26.73 -26.43 -8.14
C ASP A 695 -26.80 -26.52 -6.62
N GLU A 696 -25.68 -26.86 -6.00
CA GLU A 696 -25.56 -27.01 -4.55
C GLU A 696 -25.35 -25.66 -3.83
N LYS A 697 -25.02 -24.59 -4.57
CA LYS A 697 -24.72 -23.28 -4.00
C LYS A 697 -25.21 -22.18 -4.94
N ILE A 698 -26.47 -21.77 -4.75
CA ILE A 698 -27.09 -20.65 -5.49
C ILE A 698 -26.52 -19.33 -4.96
N ASP A 699 -25.31 -19.03 -5.40
CA ASP A 699 -24.49 -17.88 -4.99
C ASP A 699 -23.68 -17.39 -6.20
N HIS A 700 -24.40 -16.90 -7.19
CA HIS A 700 -23.84 -16.59 -8.50
C HIS A 700 -23.44 -15.13 -8.59
N THR A 701 -22.21 -14.92 -9.04
CA THR A 701 -21.72 -13.65 -9.60
C THR A 701 -20.98 -14.03 -10.87
N TRP A 702 -21.67 -14.05 -12.01
CA TRP A 702 -21.03 -14.52 -13.24
C TRP A 702 -20.22 -13.39 -13.89
N PRO A 703 -18.89 -13.51 -14.01
CA PRO A 703 -18.04 -12.47 -14.61
C PRO A 703 -18.24 -12.39 -16.13
N ASP A 704 -17.78 -11.32 -16.78
CA ASP A 704 -17.83 -11.23 -18.24
C ASP A 704 -16.83 -12.19 -18.93
N PRO A 705 -17.17 -12.74 -20.11
CA PRO A 705 -16.21 -13.52 -20.91
C PRO A 705 -14.87 -12.76 -21.08
N PRO A 706 -13.72 -13.46 -21.04
CA PRO A 706 -13.56 -14.91 -21.09
C PRO A 706 -13.60 -15.62 -19.73
N LEU A 707 -14.02 -14.95 -18.65
CA LEU A 707 -13.99 -15.48 -17.28
C LEU A 707 -15.18 -16.37 -16.93
N ALA A 708 -16.27 -16.19 -17.66
CA ALA A 708 -17.48 -16.94 -17.43
C ALA A 708 -17.34 -18.35 -17.98
N GLU A 709 -17.41 -19.35 -17.10
CA GLU A 709 -17.87 -20.67 -17.51
C GLU A 709 -19.33 -20.53 -17.93
N LEU A 710 -19.61 -20.85 -19.20
CA LEU A 710 -20.97 -20.85 -19.72
C LEU A 710 -21.73 -22.00 -19.06
N PRO A 711 -22.87 -21.72 -18.40
CA PRO A 711 -23.73 -22.77 -17.91
C PRO A 711 -24.15 -23.72 -19.04
N PRO A 712 -24.51 -24.98 -18.71
CA PRO A 712 -24.73 -26.02 -19.71
C PRO A 712 -25.62 -25.57 -20.88
N GLY A 713 -25.05 -25.56 -22.08
CA GLY A 713 -25.75 -25.28 -23.34
C GLY A 713 -26.01 -23.80 -23.65
N LEU A 714 -25.66 -22.85 -22.77
CA LEU A 714 -25.81 -21.42 -23.08
C LEU A 714 -24.73 -20.95 -24.07
N PRO A 715 -25.11 -20.22 -25.13
CA PRO A 715 -24.13 -19.68 -26.09
C PRO A 715 -23.45 -18.40 -25.60
N SER A 716 -24.07 -17.68 -24.65
CA SER A 716 -23.54 -16.47 -24.02
C SER A 716 -24.21 -16.27 -22.66
N LEU A 717 -23.63 -15.41 -21.83
CA LEU A 717 -24.25 -14.95 -20.59
C LEU A 717 -25.02 -13.63 -20.75
N SER A 718 -25.37 -13.26 -21.98
CA SER A 718 -26.31 -12.19 -22.27
C SER A 718 -27.61 -12.78 -22.77
N HIS A 719 -28.72 -12.09 -22.51
CA HIS A 719 -30.07 -12.48 -22.92
C HIS A 719 -30.38 -13.93 -22.54
N PHE A 720 -30.30 -14.25 -21.25
CA PHE A 720 -30.59 -15.57 -20.73
C PHE A 720 -31.47 -15.50 -19.48
N SER A 721 -32.14 -16.60 -19.19
CA SER A 721 -32.87 -16.79 -17.96
C SER A 721 -32.56 -18.15 -17.35
N ALA A 722 -32.75 -18.25 -16.04
CA ALA A 722 -32.50 -19.46 -15.28
C ALA A 722 -33.61 -19.69 -14.26
N ARG A 723 -33.98 -20.96 -14.06
CA ARG A 723 -34.99 -21.37 -13.07
C ARG A 723 -34.43 -22.49 -12.20
N TRP A 724 -34.43 -22.29 -10.89
CA TRP A 724 -34.10 -23.30 -9.89
C TRP A 724 -35.38 -23.83 -9.24
N GLU A 725 -35.49 -25.14 -9.10
CA GLU A 725 -36.64 -25.83 -8.48
C GLU A 725 -36.18 -26.93 -7.53
N GLY A 726 -36.89 -27.07 -6.40
CA GLY A 726 -36.64 -28.11 -5.40
C GLY A 726 -37.30 -27.75 -4.07
N GLU A 727 -36.65 -28.11 -2.97
CA GLU A 727 -37.15 -27.91 -1.62
C GLU A 727 -36.08 -27.31 -0.70
N LEU A 728 -36.51 -26.42 0.19
CA LEU A 728 -35.77 -25.93 1.34
C LEU A 728 -36.14 -26.76 2.57
N ILE A 729 -35.15 -27.21 3.34
CA ILE A 729 -35.33 -27.92 4.61
C ILE A 729 -34.94 -26.99 5.76
N ALA A 730 -35.91 -26.65 6.60
CA ALA A 730 -35.67 -25.80 7.77
C ALA A 730 -34.85 -26.54 8.85
N PRO A 731 -33.73 -25.99 9.34
CA PRO A 731 -32.89 -26.64 10.36
C PRO A 731 -33.41 -26.48 11.79
N GLU A 732 -34.23 -25.46 12.05
CA GLU A 732 -34.74 -25.11 13.39
C GLU A 732 -36.18 -24.55 13.33
N ASP A 733 -36.88 -24.56 14.45
CA ASP A 733 -38.21 -23.97 14.57
C ASP A 733 -38.13 -22.44 14.62
N GLY A 734 -39.06 -21.76 13.93
CA GLY A 734 -39.30 -20.33 14.14
C GLY A 734 -39.52 -19.54 12.86
N GLU A 735 -39.46 -18.21 13.00
CA GLU A 735 -39.55 -17.26 11.89
C GLU A 735 -38.20 -17.16 11.17
N TYR A 736 -38.23 -17.31 9.85
CA TYR A 736 -37.11 -17.09 8.94
C TYR A 736 -37.39 -15.84 8.11
N GLU A 737 -36.33 -15.13 7.71
CA GLU A 737 -36.37 -14.23 6.56
C GLU A 737 -35.76 -14.97 5.37
N ILE A 738 -36.50 -15.19 4.29
CA ILE A 738 -36.07 -15.97 3.12
C ILE A 738 -36.21 -15.10 1.88
N GLY A 739 -35.24 -15.14 0.97
CA GLY A 739 -35.23 -14.18 -0.12
C GLY A 739 -34.17 -14.37 -1.19
N LEU A 740 -34.09 -13.37 -2.06
CA LEU A 740 -33.13 -13.31 -3.16
C LEU A 740 -32.28 -12.05 -3.04
N THR A 741 -31.00 -12.19 -3.38
CA THR A 741 -30.14 -11.06 -3.71
C THR A 741 -29.76 -11.16 -5.17
N GLY A 742 -30.14 -10.18 -5.98
CA GLY A 742 -29.74 -10.16 -7.38
C GLY A 742 -29.99 -8.83 -8.07
N ASN A 743 -29.42 -8.69 -9.26
CA ASN A 743 -29.74 -7.60 -10.18
C ASN A 743 -30.73 -8.10 -11.25
N ASP A 744 -31.27 -7.22 -12.08
CA ASP A 744 -32.21 -7.56 -13.15
C ASP A 744 -33.45 -8.38 -12.71
N GLY A 745 -34.05 -9.19 -13.59
CA GLY A 745 -35.28 -9.89 -13.29
C GLY A 745 -35.08 -10.99 -12.26
N MET A 746 -35.85 -10.99 -11.17
CA MET A 746 -35.83 -12.02 -10.15
C MET A 746 -37.23 -12.34 -9.59
N ARG A 747 -37.52 -13.63 -9.40
CA ARG A 747 -38.72 -14.08 -8.69
C ARG A 747 -38.41 -15.19 -7.70
N LEU A 748 -39.14 -15.18 -6.59
CA LEU A 748 -39.11 -16.21 -5.57
C LEU A 748 -40.53 -16.71 -5.34
N ALA A 749 -40.73 -18.02 -5.43
CA ALA A 749 -41.90 -18.69 -4.90
C ALA A 749 -41.54 -19.63 -3.76
N LEU A 750 -42.31 -19.55 -2.67
CA LEU A 750 -42.18 -20.37 -1.47
C LEU A 750 -43.52 -21.07 -1.21
N GLY A 751 -43.52 -22.40 -1.09
CA GLY A 751 -44.75 -23.16 -0.87
C GLY A 751 -45.77 -23.04 -2.01
N GLY A 752 -45.31 -22.72 -3.23
CA GLY A 752 -46.16 -22.49 -4.40
C GLY A 752 -46.69 -21.06 -4.55
N GLU A 753 -46.51 -20.19 -3.56
CA GLU A 753 -46.89 -18.77 -3.62
C GLU A 753 -45.70 -17.93 -4.11
N THR A 754 -45.91 -17.06 -5.12
CA THR A 754 -44.90 -16.08 -5.53
C THR A 754 -44.82 -14.95 -4.51
N VAL A 755 -43.69 -14.83 -3.83
CA VAL A 755 -43.46 -13.88 -2.71
C VAL A 755 -42.51 -12.74 -3.07
N VAL A 756 -41.75 -12.89 -4.16
CA VAL A 756 -41.00 -11.81 -4.81
C VAL A 756 -41.32 -11.89 -6.30
N ASP A 757 -41.79 -10.78 -6.88
CA ASP A 757 -42.09 -10.66 -8.30
C ASP A 757 -41.52 -9.35 -8.86
N GLU A 758 -40.24 -9.38 -9.26
CA GLU A 758 -39.57 -8.23 -9.86
C GLU A 758 -38.95 -8.63 -11.20
N TRP A 759 -39.73 -8.54 -12.28
CA TRP A 759 -39.28 -8.94 -13.63
C TRP A 759 -38.83 -7.75 -14.48
N ASN A 760 -37.86 -6.99 -13.98
CA ASN A 760 -37.36 -5.78 -14.63
C ASN A 760 -35.84 -5.61 -14.44
N ARG A 761 -35.20 -4.89 -15.36
CA ARG A 761 -33.80 -4.47 -15.21
C ARG A 761 -33.64 -3.59 -13.98
N ALA A 762 -32.67 -3.90 -13.12
CA ALA A 762 -32.44 -3.19 -11.86
C ALA A 762 -31.02 -3.47 -11.33
N ALA A 763 -30.48 -2.55 -10.52
CA ALA A 763 -29.22 -2.77 -9.80
C ALA A 763 -29.37 -3.89 -8.75
N THR A 764 -28.25 -4.45 -8.27
CA THR A 764 -28.27 -5.49 -7.24
C THR A 764 -29.06 -5.04 -6.02
N ARG A 765 -30.04 -5.85 -5.61
CA ARG A 765 -30.83 -5.61 -4.40
C ARG A 765 -31.17 -6.93 -3.71
N THR A 766 -31.48 -6.82 -2.42
CA THR A 766 -31.99 -7.94 -1.62
C THR A 766 -33.48 -7.75 -1.35
N ARG A 767 -34.25 -8.83 -1.48
CA ARG A 767 -35.68 -8.93 -1.10
C ARG A 767 -35.87 -10.12 -0.20
N LEU A 768 -36.39 -9.89 0.99
CA LEU A 768 -36.63 -10.90 2.01
C LEU A 768 -38.11 -10.90 2.38
N VAL A 769 -38.67 -12.08 2.64
CA VAL A 769 -40.00 -12.26 3.20
C VAL A 769 -39.92 -13.12 4.45
N ARG A 770 -40.84 -12.90 5.39
CA ARG A 770 -40.90 -13.70 6.62
C ARG A 770 -41.73 -14.96 6.42
N ARG A 771 -41.24 -16.10 6.92
CA ARG A 771 -41.93 -17.39 6.92
C ARG A 771 -41.63 -18.15 8.21
N THR A 772 -42.67 -18.64 8.87
CA THR A 772 -42.53 -19.49 10.05
C THR A 772 -42.48 -20.94 9.61
N LEU A 773 -41.41 -21.66 9.95
CA LEU A 773 -41.19 -23.05 9.58
C LEU A 773 -40.88 -23.88 10.83
N ARG A 774 -41.15 -25.19 10.77
CA ARG A 774 -40.73 -26.16 11.77
C ARG A 774 -39.43 -26.85 11.38
N ALA A 775 -38.62 -27.26 12.34
CA ALA A 775 -37.42 -28.02 12.10
C ALA A 775 -37.74 -29.30 11.31
N GLY A 776 -37.02 -29.53 10.22
CA GLY A 776 -37.24 -30.62 9.27
C GLY A 776 -38.37 -30.39 8.26
N GLU A 777 -39.13 -29.28 8.36
CA GLU A 777 -40.15 -28.93 7.38
C GLU A 777 -39.52 -28.73 6.00
N ARG A 778 -40.13 -29.34 4.97
CA ARG A 778 -39.71 -29.27 3.57
C ARG A 778 -40.64 -28.30 2.85
N LEU A 779 -40.10 -27.17 2.44
CA LEU A 779 -40.82 -26.10 1.76
C LEU A 779 -40.45 -26.12 0.27
N PRO A 780 -41.40 -26.34 -0.66
CA PRO A 780 -41.13 -26.20 -2.09
C PRO A 780 -40.65 -24.80 -2.43
N VAL A 781 -39.58 -24.69 -3.21
CA VAL A 781 -39.00 -23.41 -3.65
C VAL A 781 -38.84 -23.37 -5.16
N ARG A 782 -39.15 -22.21 -5.75
CA ARG A 782 -38.82 -21.89 -7.14
C ARG A 782 -38.16 -20.52 -7.20
N LEU A 783 -36.95 -20.48 -7.75
CA LEU A 783 -36.18 -19.26 -7.94
C LEU A 783 -36.06 -19.00 -9.44
N GLU A 784 -36.21 -17.75 -9.86
CA GLU A 784 -36.14 -17.37 -11.25
C GLU A 784 -35.26 -16.14 -11.40
N PHE A 785 -34.45 -16.14 -12.46
CA PHE A 785 -33.55 -15.05 -12.82
C PHE A 785 -33.66 -14.76 -14.31
N SER A 786 -33.65 -13.48 -14.69
CA SER A 786 -33.63 -13.01 -16.07
C SER A 786 -32.59 -11.91 -16.20
N HIS A 787 -31.71 -12.06 -17.19
CA HIS A 787 -30.59 -11.17 -17.38
C HIS A 787 -30.45 -10.74 -18.85
N PRO A 788 -30.55 -9.43 -19.12
CA PRO A 788 -30.34 -8.88 -20.45
C PRO A 788 -28.85 -8.77 -20.78
N GLU A 789 -28.10 -7.96 -20.03
CA GLU A 789 -26.70 -7.64 -20.32
C GLU A 789 -25.97 -7.04 -19.10
N GLY A 790 -24.64 -7.18 -19.07
CA GLY A 790 -23.75 -6.59 -18.07
C GLY A 790 -23.43 -7.52 -16.89
N GLY A 791 -23.10 -6.92 -15.74
CA GLY A 791 -22.87 -7.67 -14.50
C GLY A 791 -24.12 -8.44 -14.07
N ARG A 792 -23.95 -9.54 -13.35
CA ARG A 792 -25.04 -10.50 -13.06
C ARG A 792 -24.77 -11.20 -11.74
N VAL A 793 -25.65 -10.94 -10.78
CA VAL A 793 -25.60 -11.45 -9.41
C VAL A 793 -26.94 -12.10 -9.12
N PHE A 794 -26.93 -13.33 -8.62
CA PHE A 794 -28.13 -14.02 -8.16
C PHE A 794 -27.82 -14.99 -7.04
N ARG A 795 -28.38 -14.75 -5.86
CA ARG A 795 -28.12 -15.51 -4.63
C ARG A 795 -29.43 -15.86 -3.94
N PHE A 796 -29.57 -17.11 -3.49
CA PHE A 796 -30.66 -17.51 -2.60
C PHE A 796 -30.22 -17.38 -1.14
N VAL A 797 -30.88 -16.51 -0.39
CA VAL A 797 -30.40 -16.08 0.93
C VAL A 797 -31.48 -16.21 2.00
N TRP A 798 -31.05 -16.33 3.25
CA TRP A 798 -31.94 -16.32 4.40
C TRP A 798 -31.32 -15.68 5.65
N ARG A 799 -32.15 -15.46 6.67
CA ARG A 799 -31.76 -15.38 8.08
C ARG A 799 -32.56 -16.41 8.85
N THR A 800 -31.89 -17.25 9.63
CA THR A 800 -32.55 -18.27 10.46
C THR A 800 -33.17 -17.63 11.72
N PRO A 801 -34.10 -18.32 12.41
CA PRO A 801 -34.65 -17.87 13.69
C PRO A 801 -33.57 -17.49 14.71
N SER A 802 -32.50 -18.29 14.80
CA SER A 802 -31.36 -18.04 15.68
C SER A 802 -30.58 -16.78 15.27
N GLU A 803 -30.41 -16.51 13.97
CA GLU A 803 -29.78 -15.29 13.47
C GLU A 803 -30.64 -14.05 13.73
N LEU A 804 -31.95 -14.12 13.44
CA LEU A 804 -32.88 -13.02 13.72
C LEU A 804 -32.96 -12.69 15.21
N LYS A 805 -32.97 -13.71 16.08
CA LYS A 805 -32.92 -13.52 17.53
C LYS A 805 -31.62 -12.86 17.98
N ARG A 806 -30.49 -13.23 17.38
CA ARG A 806 -29.18 -12.62 17.64
C ARG A 806 -29.16 -11.16 17.19
N ASP A 807 -29.63 -10.88 15.98
CA ASP A 807 -29.71 -9.52 15.44
C ASP A 807 -30.62 -8.64 16.30
N ALA A 808 -31.80 -9.14 16.69
CA ALA A 808 -32.71 -8.42 17.60
C ALA A 808 -32.05 -8.14 18.96
N ALA A 809 -31.31 -9.10 19.52
CA ALA A 809 -30.58 -8.88 20.77
C ALA A 809 -29.51 -7.79 20.64
N VAL A 810 -28.75 -7.77 19.53
CA VAL A 810 -27.73 -6.76 19.25
C VAL A 810 -28.36 -5.38 19.01
N LEU A 811 -29.42 -5.30 18.22
CA LEU A 811 -30.09 -4.05 17.89
C LEU A 811 -30.72 -3.38 19.11
N ASN A 812 -31.27 -4.17 20.04
CA ASN A 812 -31.91 -3.70 21.28
C ASN A 812 -30.93 -3.50 22.45
N ALA A 813 -29.68 -3.96 22.35
CA ALA A 813 -28.69 -3.77 23.40
C ALA A 813 -28.32 -2.28 23.55
N PRO A 814 -28.05 -1.81 24.78
CA PRO A 814 -27.45 -0.49 24.99
C PRO A 814 -26.19 -0.31 24.14
N ARG A 815 -26.02 0.86 23.53
CA ARG A 815 -24.86 1.13 22.67
C ARG A 815 -23.58 1.15 23.51
N ASP A 816 -22.68 0.20 23.24
CA ASP A 816 -21.33 0.19 23.81
C ASP A 816 -20.39 1.03 22.93
N LEU A 817 -20.14 2.26 23.39
CA LEU A 817 -19.19 3.19 22.78
C LEU A 817 -17.75 2.96 23.27
N THR A 818 -17.49 1.88 24.01
CA THR A 818 -16.17 1.62 24.58
C THR A 818 -15.25 0.94 23.56
N MET A 819 -14.03 1.46 23.46
CA MET A 819 -12.90 0.79 22.81
C MET A 819 -11.93 0.26 23.86
N ARG A 820 -11.38 -0.92 23.60
CA ARG A 820 -10.37 -1.55 24.46
C ARG A 820 -9.04 -1.51 23.72
N THR A 821 -8.09 -0.73 24.22
CA THR A 821 -6.79 -0.54 23.56
C THR A 821 -5.69 -1.15 24.41
N TYR A 822 -4.91 -2.07 23.84
CA TYR A 822 -3.68 -2.52 24.47
C TYR A 822 -2.64 -1.41 24.40
N LEU A 823 -2.09 -1.03 25.55
CA LEU A 823 -1.00 -0.08 25.66
C LEU A 823 0.30 -0.88 25.82
N PRO A 824 1.22 -0.84 24.84
CA PRO A 824 2.46 -1.63 24.89
C PRO A 824 3.29 -1.40 26.15
N ARG A 825 3.92 -2.46 26.65
CA ARG A 825 4.84 -2.35 27.81
C ARG A 825 6.14 -1.66 27.43
N GLY A 826 6.86 -1.19 28.45
CA GLY A 826 8.14 -0.48 28.29
C GLY A 826 7.99 1.02 28.05
N ALA A 827 6.77 1.56 28.16
CA ALA A 827 6.49 2.97 28.31
C ALA A 827 5.18 3.16 29.09
N ASP A 828 5.06 4.30 29.76
CA ASP A 828 3.76 4.82 30.16
C ASP A 828 3.13 5.57 28.99
N TRP A 829 1.82 5.80 29.09
CA TRP A 829 1.00 6.37 28.04
C TRP A 829 0.06 7.41 28.60
N TYR A 830 -0.27 8.42 27.81
CA TYR A 830 -1.25 9.43 28.14
C TYR A 830 -2.40 9.33 27.15
N ASP A 831 -3.64 9.35 27.61
CA ASP A 831 -4.78 9.64 26.73
C ASP A 831 -4.59 11.04 26.15
N PHE A 832 -4.57 11.17 24.82
CA PHE A 832 -4.31 12.46 24.16
C PHE A 832 -5.34 13.53 24.50
N TRP A 833 -6.58 13.13 24.78
CA TRP A 833 -7.72 14.03 24.95
C TRP A 833 -7.91 14.44 26.40
N SER A 834 -7.76 13.49 27.35
CA SER A 834 -7.95 13.76 28.78
C SER A 834 -6.67 14.03 29.55
N ASN A 835 -5.50 13.76 28.95
CA ASN A 835 -4.20 13.74 29.61
C ASN A 835 -4.07 12.71 30.74
N GLN A 836 -5.01 11.77 30.88
CA GLN A 836 -4.91 10.70 31.86
C GLN A 836 -3.71 9.81 31.56
N ARG A 837 -2.83 9.62 32.55
CA ARG A 837 -1.68 8.71 32.45
C ARG A 837 -2.09 7.27 32.78
N HIS A 838 -1.56 6.33 32.01
CA HIS A 838 -1.71 4.89 32.16
C HIS A 838 -0.33 4.21 32.11
N ALA A 839 -0.14 3.17 32.91
CA ALA A 839 1.01 2.29 32.75
C ALA A 839 0.87 1.46 31.46
N GLY A 840 1.98 1.12 30.81
CA GLY A 840 1.99 0.15 29.71
C GLY A 840 1.83 -1.31 30.17
N GLY A 841 1.65 -2.22 29.21
CA GLY A 841 1.48 -3.65 29.44
C GLY A 841 0.05 -4.07 29.81
N GLN A 842 -0.94 -3.22 29.59
CA GLN A 842 -2.34 -3.46 29.95
C GLN A 842 -3.30 -2.99 28.85
N THR A 843 -4.52 -3.51 28.87
CA THR A 843 -5.61 -3.04 28.02
C THR A 843 -6.45 -2.03 28.79
N VAL A 844 -6.61 -0.82 28.24
CA VAL A 844 -7.43 0.23 28.81
C VAL A 844 -8.76 0.37 28.07
N ALA A 845 -9.82 0.65 28.81
CA ALA A 845 -11.15 0.93 28.27
C ALA A 845 -11.36 2.43 28.13
N ARG A 846 -11.80 2.88 26.96
CA ARG A 846 -12.05 4.28 26.67
C ARG A 846 -13.38 4.48 25.96
N GLN A 847 -14.20 5.40 26.44
CA GLN A 847 -15.36 5.86 25.68
C GLN A 847 -14.90 6.53 24.39
N ALA A 848 -15.49 6.18 23.27
CA ALA A 848 -15.20 6.73 21.95
C ALA A 848 -16.50 7.31 21.37
N PRO A 849 -17.02 8.45 21.88
CA PRO A 849 -18.08 9.18 21.20
C PRO A 849 -17.65 9.55 19.76
N LEU A 850 -18.58 10.01 18.92
CA LEU A 850 -18.33 10.17 17.47
C LEU A 850 -17.10 11.03 17.18
N ASP A 851 -16.91 12.10 17.94
CA ASP A 851 -15.82 13.07 17.81
C ASP A 851 -14.50 12.62 18.47
N VAL A 852 -14.48 11.48 19.16
CA VAL A 852 -13.28 10.96 19.84
C VAL A 852 -12.90 9.56 19.32
N MET A 853 -11.67 9.46 18.82
CA MET A 853 -10.99 8.20 18.50
C MET A 853 -9.91 7.92 19.56
N PRO A 854 -9.77 6.68 20.08
CA PRO A 854 -8.68 6.35 20.99
C PRO A 854 -7.31 6.71 20.40
N LEU A 855 -6.61 7.59 21.11
CA LEU A 855 -5.32 8.14 20.73
C LEU A 855 -4.50 8.30 22.00
N TYR A 856 -3.34 7.65 22.04
CA TYR A 856 -2.48 7.66 23.22
C TYR A 856 -1.09 8.19 22.86
N VAL A 857 -0.49 8.91 23.80
CA VAL A 857 0.82 9.52 23.65
C VAL A 857 1.82 8.82 24.55
N ARG A 858 2.92 8.36 23.97
CA ARG A 858 4.01 7.73 24.73
C ARG A 858 4.66 8.74 25.70
N ALA A 859 4.90 8.34 26.94
CA ALA A 859 5.70 9.14 27.88
C ALA A 859 7.11 9.42 27.31
N GLY A 860 7.59 10.64 27.50
CA GLY A 860 8.78 11.21 26.86
C GLY A 860 8.52 11.87 25.50
N ALA A 861 7.30 11.80 24.95
CA ALA A 861 6.99 12.45 23.70
C ALA A 861 7.11 13.98 23.79
N ILE A 862 7.67 14.57 22.72
CA ILE A 862 7.64 16.01 22.44
C ILE A 862 6.92 16.19 21.11
N ILE A 863 5.72 16.77 21.13
CA ILE A 863 4.86 16.94 19.97
C ILE A 863 4.78 18.44 19.63
N PRO A 864 5.48 18.90 18.58
CA PRO A 864 5.29 20.25 18.07
C PRO A 864 4.00 20.35 17.26
N MET A 865 3.17 21.33 17.59
CA MET A 865 1.93 21.62 16.90
C MET A 865 1.88 23.07 16.42
N GLY A 866 1.44 23.27 15.19
CA GLY A 866 1.13 24.57 14.62
C GLY A 866 -0.26 25.08 15.04
N PRO A 867 -0.65 26.27 14.56
CA PRO A 867 -2.01 26.77 14.73
C PRO A 867 -3.00 25.98 13.86
N ILE A 868 -4.29 26.26 14.04
CA ILE A 868 -5.30 25.90 13.04
C ILE A 868 -5.04 26.76 11.79
N MET A 869 -5.03 26.12 10.61
CA MET A 869 -4.78 26.75 9.30
C MET A 869 -5.76 26.23 8.25
N GLN A 870 -5.98 27.01 7.20
CA GLN A 870 -6.80 26.69 6.02
C GLN A 870 -6.02 25.94 4.92
N TYR A 871 -4.70 26.07 4.90
CA TYR A 871 -3.77 25.34 4.02
C TYR A 871 -2.38 25.26 4.68
N ALA A 872 -1.53 24.32 4.28
CA ALA A 872 -0.35 23.91 5.05
C ALA A 872 0.74 24.99 5.22
N THR A 873 0.70 26.04 4.38
CA THR A 873 1.67 27.13 4.33
C THR A 873 1.08 28.51 4.70
N GLU A 874 -0.16 28.58 5.22
CA GLU A 874 -0.88 29.85 5.49
C GLU A 874 -0.11 30.80 6.41
N ARG A 875 0.41 30.29 7.53
CA ARG A 875 0.98 31.12 8.60
C ARG A 875 2.39 30.65 8.96
N PRO A 876 3.39 30.93 8.11
CA PRO A 876 4.74 30.38 8.29
C PRO A 876 5.39 30.81 9.61
N ASP A 877 5.10 32.00 10.13
CA ASP A 877 5.67 32.58 11.36
C ASP A 877 4.82 32.35 12.62
N ALA A 878 3.70 31.63 12.52
CA ALA A 878 2.81 31.39 13.64
C ALA A 878 3.51 30.69 14.83
N PRO A 879 3.04 30.94 16.07
CA PRO A 879 3.54 30.24 17.23
C PRO A 879 3.37 28.73 17.10
N TYR A 880 4.35 27.97 17.59
CA TYR A 880 4.21 26.53 17.78
C TYR A 880 3.92 26.22 19.24
N GLU A 881 2.96 25.35 19.48
CA GLU A 881 2.81 24.66 20.75
C GLU A 881 3.81 23.50 20.81
N ILE A 882 4.69 23.49 21.80
CA ILE A 882 5.60 22.38 22.05
C ILE A 882 5.06 21.60 23.25
N ARG A 883 4.28 20.55 22.97
CA ARG A 883 3.64 19.75 24.02
C ARG A 883 4.55 18.60 24.46
N ILE A 884 4.86 18.54 25.75
CA ILE A 884 5.72 17.54 26.36
C ILE A 884 4.88 16.64 27.26
N TYR A 885 5.01 15.33 27.08
CA TYR A 885 4.38 14.31 27.92
C TYR A 885 5.46 13.67 28.81
N PRO A 886 5.57 14.03 30.10
CA PRO A 886 6.67 13.60 30.97
C PRO A 886 6.54 12.12 31.37
N GLY A 887 7.53 11.61 32.11
CA GLY A 887 7.62 10.21 32.57
C GLY A 887 8.74 9.42 31.91
N ALA A 888 9.41 9.99 30.90
CA ALA A 888 10.65 9.49 30.31
C ALA A 888 11.38 10.64 29.62
N ASP A 889 12.68 10.48 29.36
CA ASP A 889 13.44 11.41 28.52
C ASP A 889 12.90 11.40 27.07
N GLY A 890 13.04 12.53 26.40
CA GLY A 890 12.45 12.76 25.09
C GLY A 890 13.37 13.51 24.15
N LYS A 891 13.35 13.17 22.86
CA LYS A 891 14.01 13.96 21.82
C LYS A 891 13.15 14.03 20.56
N PHE A 892 13.02 15.23 20.01
CA PHE A 892 12.39 15.47 18.72
C PHE A 892 13.20 16.49 17.92
N THR A 893 13.44 16.26 16.64
CA THR A 893 14.11 17.25 15.78
C THR A 893 13.07 17.94 14.92
N LEU A 894 12.89 19.25 15.12
CA LEU A 894 12.07 20.06 14.24
C LEU A 894 12.83 20.34 12.94
N TYR A 895 12.12 20.27 11.81
CA TYR A 895 12.64 20.50 10.46
C TYR A 895 11.77 21.52 9.73
N GLU A 896 12.44 22.45 9.04
CA GLU A 896 11.81 23.46 8.18
C GLU A 896 12.66 23.65 6.91
N ASP A 897 12.01 23.92 5.79
CA ASP A 897 12.63 24.28 4.51
C ASP A 897 11.66 25.16 3.69
N ASP A 898 11.94 25.35 2.40
CA ASP A 898 11.10 26.17 1.51
C ASP A 898 9.74 25.54 1.13
N ASN A 899 9.45 24.32 1.60
CA ASN A 899 8.22 23.55 1.40
C ASN A 899 7.96 23.01 -0.02
N GLU A 900 8.69 23.48 -1.04
CA GLU A 900 8.26 23.37 -2.44
C GLU A 900 9.33 22.77 -3.36
N THR A 901 10.62 22.99 -3.07
CA THR A 901 11.69 22.64 -4.02
C THR A 901 12.64 21.59 -3.46
N TYR A 902 13.46 21.03 -4.34
CA TYR A 902 14.55 20.12 -3.95
C TYR A 902 15.79 20.84 -3.41
N ALA A 903 15.72 22.13 -3.08
CA ALA A 903 16.84 22.86 -2.49
C ALA A 903 17.36 22.26 -1.17
N TYR A 904 16.53 21.47 -0.46
CA TYR A 904 16.98 20.70 0.71
C TYR A 904 18.11 19.71 0.39
N GLU A 905 18.16 19.16 -0.83
CA GLU A 905 19.25 18.28 -1.30
C GLU A 905 20.59 19.03 -1.38
N LYS A 906 20.53 20.36 -1.53
CA LYS A 906 21.67 21.28 -1.54
C LYS A 906 21.92 21.88 -0.14
N GLY A 907 21.31 21.33 0.91
CA GLY A 907 21.46 21.78 2.29
C GLY A 907 20.60 22.97 2.69
N GLN A 908 19.69 23.47 1.83
CA GLN A 908 18.79 24.58 2.15
C GLN A 908 17.60 24.10 2.98
N SER A 909 17.87 23.82 4.25
CA SER A 909 16.88 23.50 5.28
C SER A 909 17.41 23.94 6.64
N ALA A 910 16.54 23.99 7.64
CA ALA A 910 16.89 24.30 9.01
C ALA A 910 16.35 23.24 9.97
N ARG A 911 17.15 22.91 10.99
CA ARG A 911 16.80 21.94 12.02
C ARG A 911 17.20 22.41 13.41
N TYR A 912 16.43 22.04 14.43
CA TYR A 912 16.83 22.20 15.82
C TYR A 912 16.23 21.08 16.67
N ASP A 913 16.98 20.66 17.69
CA ASP A 913 16.59 19.56 18.56
C ASP A 913 15.81 20.12 19.75
N LEU A 914 14.69 19.48 20.07
CA LEU A 914 13.97 19.60 21.33
C LEU A 914 14.38 18.39 22.18
N SER A 915 14.91 18.61 23.37
CA SER A 915 15.36 17.53 24.26
C SER A 915 14.81 17.73 25.66
N TRP A 916 13.98 16.79 26.09
CA TRP A 916 13.39 16.75 27.42
C TRP A 916 14.19 15.80 28.30
N ASN A 917 14.66 16.31 29.43
CA ASN A 917 15.19 15.50 30.52
C ASN A 917 14.14 15.44 31.63
N ASP A 918 13.61 14.25 31.89
CA ASP A 918 12.47 14.08 32.79
C ASP A 918 12.88 14.22 34.26
N ALA A 919 14.06 13.69 34.62
CA ALA A 919 14.58 13.72 35.98
C ALA A 919 14.78 15.16 36.49
N THR A 920 15.30 16.05 35.63
CA THR A 920 15.51 17.47 35.93
C THR A 920 14.37 18.36 35.46
N ARG A 921 13.32 17.78 34.84
CA ARG A 921 12.17 18.49 34.27
C ARG A 921 12.59 19.66 33.37
N THR A 922 13.57 19.42 32.51
CA THR A 922 14.22 20.47 31.72
C THR A 922 14.02 20.22 30.22
N LEU A 923 13.45 21.21 29.52
CA LEU A 923 13.47 21.26 28.06
C LEU A 923 14.68 22.07 27.59
N THR A 924 15.49 21.47 26.74
CA THR A 924 16.50 22.16 25.93
C THR A 924 16.02 22.29 24.50
N VAL A 925 15.88 23.53 24.04
CA VAL A 925 15.72 23.87 22.62
C VAL A 925 17.12 24.17 22.08
N GLY A 926 17.66 23.28 21.26
CA GLY A 926 19.02 23.37 20.73
C GLY A 926 19.22 24.55 19.77
N SER A 927 20.48 24.87 19.46
CA SER A 927 20.81 25.85 18.43
C SER A 927 20.35 25.36 17.05
N ARG A 928 19.81 26.28 16.25
CA ARG A 928 19.38 26.02 14.87
C ARG A 928 20.59 25.75 13.98
N ARG A 929 20.50 24.70 13.17
CA ARG A 929 21.50 24.29 12.18
C ARG A 929 20.89 24.41 10.79
N GLY A 930 21.62 25.00 9.86
CA GLY A 930 21.14 25.26 8.50
C GLY A 930 20.26 26.52 8.39
N ALA A 931 19.96 26.90 7.16
CA ALA A 931 19.12 28.03 6.79
C ALA A 931 18.60 27.84 5.36
N PHE A 932 17.53 28.56 5.01
CA PHE A 932 16.97 28.59 3.66
C PHE A 932 16.31 29.96 3.39
N PRO A 933 16.14 30.36 2.11
CA PRO A 933 15.44 31.59 1.75
C PRO A 933 14.00 31.62 2.31
N GLY A 934 13.60 32.74 2.91
CA GLY A 934 12.26 32.88 3.51
C GLY A 934 12.11 32.24 4.90
N MET A 935 13.17 31.67 5.49
CA MET A 935 13.12 31.09 6.84
C MET A 935 12.70 32.11 7.91
N VAL A 936 11.78 31.70 8.78
CA VAL A 936 11.36 32.46 9.96
C VAL A 936 12.53 32.62 10.94
N LYS A 937 13.00 33.86 11.11
CA LYS A 937 14.19 34.15 11.94
C LYS A 937 13.93 34.00 13.44
N GLN A 938 12.73 34.40 13.88
CA GLN A 938 12.26 34.29 15.26
C GLN A 938 10.89 33.61 15.26
N ARG A 939 10.72 32.58 16.10
CA ARG A 939 9.43 31.90 16.29
C ARG A 939 9.04 31.90 17.76
N THR A 940 7.77 32.18 18.03
CA THR A 940 7.19 31.99 19.37
C THR A 940 6.96 30.51 19.62
N LEU A 941 7.50 29.97 20.72
CA LEU A 941 7.24 28.60 21.17
C LEU A 941 6.44 28.66 22.48
N ASN A 942 5.22 28.14 22.45
CA ASN A 942 4.37 27.93 23.62
C ASN A 942 4.64 26.51 24.14
N VAL A 943 5.55 26.39 25.10
CA VAL A 943 5.91 25.10 25.69
C VAL A 943 4.87 24.73 26.72
N VAL A 944 4.29 23.54 26.57
CA VAL A 944 3.25 22.99 27.44
C VAL A 944 3.74 21.66 27.99
N VAL A 945 3.91 21.56 29.31
CA VAL A 945 4.21 20.28 29.97
C VAL A 945 2.93 19.71 30.55
N VAL A 946 2.53 18.55 30.05
CA VAL A 946 1.34 17.83 30.52
C VAL A 946 1.62 17.26 31.91
N ASP A 947 0.80 17.59 32.91
CA ASP A 947 0.86 17.02 34.25
C ASP A 947 -0.26 15.97 34.43
N ALA A 948 -0.09 15.08 35.42
CA ALA A 948 -1.08 14.04 35.70
C ALA A 948 -2.32 14.61 36.41
N GLU A 949 -2.17 15.78 37.06
CA GLU A 949 -3.23 16.51 37.76
C GLU A 949 -4.02 17.48 36.85
N GLY A 950 -3.70 17.55 35.56
CA GLY A 950 -4.55 18.13 34.52
C GLY A 950 -4.46 19.67 34.33
N THR A 951 -3.52 20.37 34.94
CA THR A 951 -3.24 21.78 34.65
C THR A 951 -1.90 21.95 33.95
N PRO A 952 -1.85 21.97 32.60
CA PRO A 952 -0.60 22.08 31.87
C PRO A 952 0.19 23.33 32.29
N VAL A 953 1.45 23.15 32.65
CA VAL A 953 2.33 24.29 32.96
C VAL A 953 2.86 24.84 31.64
N GLY A 954 2.40 26.04 31.28
CA GLY A 954 2.77 26.74 30.07
C GLY A 954 3.91 27.74 30.28
N ARG A 955 4.87 27.79 29.36
CA ARG A 955 5.82 28.91 29.22
C ARG A 955 5.97 29.28 27.77
N THR A 956 6.01 30.58 27.48
CA THR A 956 6.23 31.09 26.13
C THR A 956 7.64 31.65 25.98
N ILE A 957 8.32 31.30 24.90
CA ILE A 957 9.64 31.85 24.55
C ILE A 957 9.68 32.38 23.11
N ALA A 958 10.49 33.40 22.88
CA ALA A 958 10.86 33.86 21.54
C ALA A 958 12.16 33.17 21.11
N TYR A 959 12.06 32.10 20.33
CA TYR A 959 13.21 31.36 19.84
C TYR A 959 13.84 32.04 18.62
N ARG A 960 15.10 32.46 18.74
CA ARG A 960 15.86 33.17 17.69
C ARG A 960 16.93 32.31 17.02
N GLY A 961 16.88 30.98 17.20
CA GLY A 961 17.89 30.06 16.68
C GLY A 961 19.09 29.79 17.61
N ARG A 962 19.18 30.45 18.77
CA ARG A 962 20.17 30.16 19.81
C ARG A 962 19.59 29.18 20.82
N ALA A 963 20.44 28.33 21.40
CA ALA A 963 20.00 27.38 22.41
C ALA A 963 19.29 28.07 23.59
N VAL A 964 18.20 27.48 24.05
CA VAL A 964 17.41 27.92 25.21
C VAL A 964 17.17 26.73 26.12
N VAL A 965 17.38 26.89 27.42
CA VAL A 965 17.12 25.85 28.43
C VAL A 965 16.02 26.36 29.36
N MET A 966 15.01 25.53 29.59
CA MET A 966 13.86 25.85 30.44
C MET A 966 13.64 24.72 31.44
N ARG A 967 13.68 25.06 32.74
CA ARG A 967 13.35 24.15 33.84
C ARG A 967 11.92 24.36 34.31
N PHE A 968 11.19 23.27 34.54
CA PHE A 968 9.80 23.27 35.00
C PHE A 968 9.73 22.68 36.41
N ASP A 969 9.29 23.47 37.39
CA ASP A 969 9.12 23.00 38.76
C ASP A 969 7.82 22.21 38.92
N ARG A 970 7.78 21.28 39.89
CA ARG A 970 6.57 20.48 40.20
C ARG A 970 5.55 21.22 41.07
N GLN A 971 5.81 22.44 41.52
CA GLN A 971 4.97 23.10 42.52
C GLN A 971 3.91 24.01 41.90
N GLY A 972 2.64 23.63 42.14
CA GLY A 972 1.54 24.58 42.18
C GLY A 972 1.77 25.66 43.25
N VAL A 973 1.08 26.77 43.02
CA VAL A 973 0.79 27.89 43.94
C VAL A 973 1.22 27.65 45.39
N THR A 974 2.23 28.39 45.82
CA THR A 974 2.27 28.89 47.21
C THR A 974 2.31 30.41 47.15
N ASN A 975 1.22 31.03 47.58
CA ASN A 975 1.25 32.43 48.01
C ASN A 975 2.33 32.56 49.07
N ARG A 976 3.32 33.43 48.84
CA ARG A 976 4.07 34.07 49.91
C ARG A 976 4.10 35.57 49.63
N ASN A 977 3.22 36.23 50.40
CA ASN A 977 2.98 37.64 50.69
C ASN A 977 2.57 38.56 49.55
#